data_AF-A0A6J0K556-F1
#
_entry.id   AF-A0A6J0K556-F1
#
_cell.length_a   1.000
_cell.length_b   1.000
_cell.length_c   1.000
_cell.angle_alpha   90.00
_cell.angle_beta   90.00
_cell.angle_gamma   90.00
#
_symmetry.space_group_name_H-M   'P 1'
#
loop_
_entity.id
_entity.type
_entity.pdbx_description
1 polymer ?
#
loop_
_entity_poly.entity_id
_entity_poly.type
_entity_poly.pdbx_seq_one_letter_code
_entity_poly.pdbx_strand_id
1 'polypeptide(L)'
;MAFLRAFSFLLFLFFSVSSAVEDSTSERDSLLSFKASLENSLLSSWNRSSPLCSWVGVTCRFGKVDSLSLPSMSLKGKLPPFLFSSLPSLSDLDLSDNSLSGEIPASISNLNRLRSLRLNLNSLSGVIPPQLGNLKRLHTLDLSGNSLTGHLGELDLPRLLYLDLSDNRLSGPLPPSFFLGFPSLSSLDVSNNSLSGVIPPEIWKLSNLSDLYMGTNKLSGLLPPEIGDLSLLKNFIAPSCFFRGPLPDEVSKLKSLAKLDLSYNPLKCSIPKSIGELKSLSMLNLVSTELNGLIPPEIGECKNLKTLMLSFNDLSGSLPLELSEIPLLSFSAEKNRLSGPLPSWIGQWKELESLLLSSNRFSGTIPREVQDCPMLKHLSLASNLLTGTIPRELCGSGALEDIDLSVNSLSGGIDEVFVGCTNLQQLALTNNYINGSIPEYLSNLPLMALDLDSNNFTGEIPVSLWNSRSLMEFSASYNRLGGFLPAEIGNAVSLKRLVLSDNQLRGDIPREVGKLTSLSFLNLNSNKLQGKIPTELGDCTSLTTLDLGKNNLQGEIPDRITALAQLQCLVLSHNNLSGSIPSKPSVYFHQTDMPDLSFLQHRGIFDLSHNRLTGPIPEELGDCVVVVEILLSNNHLSGQIPASLSRLTNLTNLDLSGNHLTGSIPEQIGHSPKLQGLNLASNHLTGRIPKSFGLLGSLVKLNLTKNKLDGSLPASLGNLKELTHMDLSFNKLSGELPSELSRMLNLVGIYIQQNRFSGPVESLFGSSLAWKVETVNFSVNFFTGSLPSSLGNLSYLTNLDLHKNRFTGGIPSELGSLMQLEFLDMSENNISGDIPTQICGLTSIRFLNLAENGLQGEVPSEGVCQDPSKSLFSGNKELCGRVVGSDCKSDDEKTLLSAWGLSGIVIGSMVIVFASVFSLRRYVMRRRVKQRDDDPEGMEESSLKGFVDQNLFFLSGSRSREPLSINVAMFEQPLLKVSLADIVAGTDRFCKKNIIGDGGFGTVYKACLPGGKTVAVKKLSDAKTQGNREFMAEMETLGKVKHPNLVSLIGYCSFSEEKLLVYEYMVNGSLDHWLRNQTGILEVLDWSKRLKIAVGAARGLAFLHHGFIPHIIHRDIKASNILLDGEFEPKVADFGLARLISACETHVSTIIAGTFGYIPPEYGQSARATTKGDVYSFGVILLELVTGKEPTGPDFKESEGGNLVGWVVQKINKGKAVDVLDPLVVTVAFKQCMLRVLQIAVHCIAATPANRPTMLDVLKSLKEI
;
A
#
# COMPACT_ATOMS: atom_id res chain seq x y z
N MET A 1 -47.06 -65.42 -69.36
CA MET A 1 -46.83 -66.54 -68.42
C MET A 1 -45.65 -66.18 -67.51
N ALA A 2 -45.88 -65.43 -66.42
CA ALA A 2 -44.79 -64.92 -65.56
C ALA A 2 -45.13 -64.84 -64.05
N PHE A 3 -46.41 -64.79 -63.68
CA PHE A 3 -46.85 -64.56 -62.30
C PHE A 3 -46.58 -65.72 -61.32
N LEU A 4 -46.28 -66.93 -61.80
CA LEU A 4 -46.06 -68.12 -60.95
C LEU A 4 -44.63 -68.33 -60.44
N ARG A 5 -43.63 -67.58 -60.92
CA ARG A 5 -42.23 -67.75 -60.46
C ARG A 5 -41.80 -66.85 -59.31
N ALA A 6 -42.52 -65.75 -59.05
CA ALA A 6 -42.21 -64.86 -57.92
C ALA A 6 -42.69 -65.42 -56.56
N PHE A 7 -43.84 -66.11 -56.54
CA PHE A 7 -44.49 -66.50 -55.28
C PHE A 7 -43.81 -67.66 -54.54
N SER A 8 -43.02 -68.49 -55.25
CA SER A 8 -42.35 -69.67 -54.67
C SER A 8 -41.12 -69.30 -53.81
N PHE A 9 -40.53 -68.12 -54.00
CA PHE A 9 -39.29 -67.73 -53.30
C PHE A 9 -39.53 -67.02 -51.96
N LEU A 10 -40.70 -66.42 -51.74
CA LEU A 10 -41.04 -65.79 -50.45
C LEU A 10 -41.32 -66.80 -49.33
N LEU A 11 -41.85 -68.00 -49.65
CA LEU A 11 -42.15 -69.01 -48.63
C LEU A 11 -40.90 -69.67 -48.03
N PHE A 12 -39.76 -69.66 -48.72
CA PHE A 12 -38.54 -70.34 -48.26
C PHE A 12 -37.70 -69.54 -47.26
N LEU A 13 -38.03 -68.28 -47.01
CA LEU A 13 -37.35 -67.43 -46.02
C LEU A 13 -38.04 -67.40 -44.64
N PHE A 14 -39.12 -68.18 -44.46
CA PHE A 14 -39.82 -68.27 -43.18
C PHE A 14 -39.26 -69.33 -42.20
N PHE A 15 -38.26 -70.12 -42.59
CA PHE A 15 -37.63 -71.14 -41.72
C PHE A 15 -36.09 -71.16 -41.81
N SER A 16 -35.45 -70.14 -41.25
CA SER A 16 -34.02 -70.15 -40.92
C SER A 16 -33.68 -69.37 -39.62
N VAL A 17 -34.59 -69.37 -38.65
CA VAL A 17 -34.34 -68.80 -37.31
C VAL A 17 -33.42 -69.74 -36.51
N SER A 18 -32.09 -69.56 -36.64
CA SER A 18 -31.09 -69.96 -35.61
C SER A 18 -29.63 -69.59 -35.96
N SER A 19 -29.28 -68.30 -36.04
CA SER A 19 -27.86 -67.86 -36.02
C SER A 19 -27.68 -66.35 -35.75
N ALA A 20 -27.96 -65.91 -34.52
CA ALA A 20 -27.78 -64.51 -34.10
C ALA A 20 -27.13 -64.36 -32.70
N VAL A 21 -26.32 -65.33 -32.28
CA VAL A 21 -25.82 -65.42 -30.90
C VAL A 21 -24.39 -64.91 -30.74
N GLU A 22 -23.51 -65.21 -31.70
CA GLU A 22 -22.04 -65.11 -31.54
C GLU A 22 -21.53 -63.67 -31.33
N ASP A 23 -22.06 -62.70 -32.07
CA ASP A 23 -21.60 -61.30 -32.07
C ASP A 23 -21.87 -60.59 -30.72
N SER A 24 -23.02 -60.87 -30.08
CA SER A 24 -23.44 -60.27 -28.80
C SER A 24 -22.52 -60.62 -27.62
N THR A 25 -21.74 -61.68 -27.75
CA THR A 25 -20.82 -62.18 -26.72
C THR A 25 -19.59 -61.29 -26.57
N SER A 26 -19.09 -60.74 -27.69
CA SER A 26 -17.90 -59.89 -27.73
C SER A 26 -18.15 -58.52 -27.07
N GLU A 27 -19.26 -57.86 -27.43
CA GLU A 27 -19.65 -56.57 -26.83
C GLU A 27 -19.88 -56.71 -25.31
N ARG A 28 -20.49 -57.82 -24.87
CA ARG A 28 -20.76 -58.13 -23.45
C ARG A 28 -19.47 -58.29 -22.63
N ASP A 29 -18.53 -59.10 -23.10
CA ASP A 29 -17.32 -59.39 -22.34
C ASP A 29 -16.33 -58.21 -22.35
N SER A 30 -16.34 -57.37 -23.38
CA SER A 30 -15.60 -56.09 -23.37
C SER A 30 -16.16 -55.09 -22.35
N LEU A 31 -17.49 -54.98 -22.23
CA LEU A 31 -18.11 -54.13 -21.20
C LEU A 31 -17.88 -54.67 -19.78
N LEU A 32 -17.88 -55.98 -19.56
CA LEU A 32 -17.44 -56.56 -18.28
C LEU A 32 -15.96 -56.28 -17.99
N SER A 33 -15.11 -56.30 -19.02
CA SER A 33 -13.69 -55.95 -18.91
C SER A 33 -13.49 -54.46 -18.58
N PHE A 34 -14.31 -53.57 -19.14
CA PHE A 34 -14.33 -52.15 -18.77
C PHE A 34 -14.73 -51.97 -17.30
N LYS A 35 -15.83 -52.59 -16.85
CA LYS A 35 -16.23 -52.60 -15.42
C LYS A 35 -15.12 -53.14 -14.51
N ALA A 36 -14.38 -54.16 -14.93
CA ALA A 36 -13.26 -54.72 -14.17
C ALA A 36 -11.99 -53.83 -14.18
N SER A 37 -11.91 -52.85 -15.09
CA SER A 37 -10.83 -51.86 -15.15
C SER A 37 -11.09 -50.57 -14.36
N LEU A 38 -12.29 -50.43 -13.79
CA LEU A 38 -12.64 -49.33 -12.88
C LEU A 38 -12.17 -49.64 -11.45
N GLU A 39 -11.72 -48.60 -10.76
CA GLU A 39 -11.27 -48.67 -9.37
C GLU A 39 -12.43 -48.82 -8.37
N ASN A 40 -13.67 -48.62 -8.80
CA ASN A 40 -14.88 -48.76 -7.99
C ASN A 40 -16.01 -49.53 -8.71
N SER A 41 -16.73 -50.34 -7.94
CA SER A 41 -17.61 -51.42 -8.44
C SER A 41 -19.11 -51.06 -8.46
N LEU A 42 -19.46 -49.83 -8.81
CA LEU A 42 -20.83 -49.29 -8.69
C LEU A 42 -21.85 -49.86 -9.70
N LEU A 43 -21.39 -50.38 -10.84
CA LEU A 43 -22.25 -50.88 -11.93
C LEU A 43 -22.85 -52.28 -11.65
N SER A 44 -23.71 -52.40 -10.63
CA SER A 44 -24.23 -53.68 -10.12
C SER A 44 -24.97 -54.54 -11.15
N SER A 45 -25.78 -53.93 -12.02
CA SER A 45 -26.56 -54.60 -13.06
C SER A 45 -25.72 -55.26 -14.16
N TRP A 46 -24.45 -54.86 -14.32
CA TRP A 46 -23.56 -55.42 -15.34
C TRP A 46 -23.02 -56.78 -14.88
N ASN A 47 -23.72 -57.86 -15.27
CA ASN A 47 -23.35 -59.24 -14.93
C ASN A 47 -23.83 -60.23 -16.01
N ARG A 48 -23.29 -61.44 -16.02
CA ARG A 48 -23.62 -62.47 -17.02
C ARG A 48 -25.02 -63.10 -16.87
N SER A 49 -25.77 -62.77 -15.82
CA SER A 49 -27.13 -63.29 -15.56
C SER A 49 -28.24 -62.38 -16.11
N SER A 50 -27.92 -61.14 -16.47
CA SER A 50 -28.86 -60.14 -17.01
C SER A 50 -28.60 -59.91 -18.51
N PRO A 51 -29.65 -59.71 -19.33
CA PRO A 51 -29.48 -59.35 -20.74
C PRO A 51 -28.67 -58.06 -20.90
N LEU A 52 -27.71 -58.04 -21.82
CA LEU A 52 -26.80 -56.90 -22.07
C LEU A 52 -27.56 -55.57 -22.24
N CYS A 53 -28.65 -55.60 -23.01
CA CYS A 53 -29.49 -54.45 -23.32
C CYS A 53 -30.46 -54.03 -22.19
N SER A 54 -30.27 -54.58 -20.98
CA SER A 54 -30.96 -54.20 -19.74
C SER A 54 -30.00 -53.69 -18.66
N TRP A 55 -28.70 -53.61 -18.96
CA TRP A 55 -27.70 -53.06 -18.05
C TRP A 55 -27.86 -51.55 -17.94
N VAL A 56 -27.65 -51.01 -16.75
CA VAL A 56 -27.71 -49.55 -16.50
C VAL A 56 -26.74 -48.84 -17.45
N GLY A 57 -27.26 -47.86 -18.19
CA GLY A 57 -26.50 -47.08 -19.16
C GLY A 57 -26.27 -47.73 -20.53
N VAL A 58 -26.71 -48.97 -20.77
CA VAL A 58 -26.49 -49.68 -22.06
C VAL A 58 -27.78 -49.74 -22.87
N THR A 59 -27.81 -49.09 -24.02
CA THR A 59 -28.92 -49.17 -24.99
C THR A 59 -28.47 -49.91 -26.24
N CYS A 60 -29.30 -50.82 -26.77
CA CYS A 60 -29.01 -51.59 -27.97
C CYS A 60 -29.93 -51.23 -29.16
N ARG A 61 -29.41 -51.33 -30.38
CA ARG A 61 -30.16 -51.25 -31.64
C ARG A 61 -29.82 -52.46 -32.50
N PHE A 62 -30.85 -53.17 -32.98
CA PHE A 62 -30.72 -54.43 -33.73
C PHE A 62 -29.83 -55.51 -33.04
N GLY A 63 -29.87 -55.57 -31.71
CA GLY A 63 -29.12 -56.57 -30.92
C GLY A 63 -27.66 -56.24 -30.62
N LYS A 64 -27.15 -55.08 -31.07
CA LYS A 64 -25.82 -54.54 -30.75
C LYS A 64 -25.89 -53.28 -29.91
N VAL A 65 -24.85 -53.00 -29.13
CA VAL A 65 -24.73 -51.79 -28.30
C VAL A 65 -24.65 -50.53 -29.17
N ASP A 66 -25.56 -49.60 -28.93
CA ASP A 66 -25.80 -48.41 -29.74
C ASP A 66 -25.59 -47.12 -28.93
N SER A 67 -25.87 -47.15 -27.62
CA SER A 67 -25.43 -46.10 -26.70
C SER A 67 -24.90 -46.67 -25.38
N LEU A 68 -23.88 -45.99 -24.84
CA LEU A 68 -23.32 -46.19 -23.51
C LEU A 68 -23.33 -44.83 -22.78
N SER A 69 -24.18 -44.69 -21.77
CA SER A 69 -24.38 -43.44 -21.02
C SER A 69 -24.35 -43.69 -19.51
N LEU A 70 -23.33 -43.17 -18.83
CA LEU A 70 -23.09 -43.35 -17.39
C LEU A 70 -22.71 -42.01 -16.70
N PRO A 71 -23.50 -40.92 -16.86
CA PRO A 71 -23.22 -39.64 -16.23
C PRO A 71 -23.42 -39.68 -14.71
N SER A 72 -22.65 -38.88 -13.95
CA SER A 72 -22.78 -38.72 -12.48
C SER A 72 -22.62 -40.02 -11.67
N MET A 73 -22.01 -41.07 -12.27
CA MET A 73 -21.89 -42.40 -11.67
C MET A 73 -20.68 -42.55 -10.74
N SER A 74 -19.93 -41.46 -10.49
CA SER A 74 -18.70 -41.45 -9.67
C SER A 74 -17.61 -42.44 -10.11
N LEU A 75 -17.62 -42.90 -11.37
CA LEU A 75 -16.72 -43.94 -11.88
C LEU A 75 -15.27 -43.46 -11.87
N LYS A 76 -14.36 -44.29 -11.35
CA LYS A 76 -12.94 -43.97 -11.22
C LYS A 76 -12.08 -44.99 -11.96
N GLY A 77 -11.00 -44.54 -12.59
CA GLY A 77 -10.08 -45.40 -13.36
C GLY A 77 -9.56 -44.70 -14.60
N LYS A 78 -9.33 -45.44 -15.69
CA LYS A 78 -8.88 -44.91 -17.00
C LYS A 78 -9.76 -45.43 -18.13
N LEU A 79 -9.86 -44.68 -19.23
CA LEU A 79 -10.51 -45.15 -20.46
C LEU A 79 -9.66 -46.24 -21.12
N PRO A 80 -10.13 -47.50 -21.24
CA PRO A 80 -9.30 -48.56 -21.80
C PRO A 80 -9.38 -48.59 -23.34
N PRO A 81 -8.23 -48.67 -24.06
CA PRO A 81 -8.22 -48.63 -25.53
C PRO A 81 -9.07 -49.71 -26.23
N PHE A 82 -9.32 -50.85 -25.56
CA PHE A 82 -10.10 -51.97 -26.12
C PHE A 82 -11.61 -51.71 -26.19
N LEU A 83 -12.16 -50.82 -25.34
CA LEU A 83 -13.60 -50.52 -25.31
C LEU A 83 -14.08 -50.01 -26.68
N PHE A 84 -13.23 -49.21 -27.34
CA PHE A 84 -13.55 -48.55 -28.60
C PHE A 84 -13.36 -49.45 -29.84
N SER A 85 -12.60 -50.53 -29.75
CA SER A 85 -12.52 -51.54 -30.82
C SER A 85 -13.62 -52.60 -30.69
N SER A 86 -14.13 -52.88 -29.49
CA SER A 86 -15.19 -53.86 -29.27
C SER A 86 -16.61 -53.34 -29.55
N LEU A 87 -16.86 -52.03 -29.57
CA LEU A 87 -18.19 -51.43 -29.73
C LEU A 87 -18.37 -50.62 -31.03
N PRO A 88 -18.07 -51.17 -32.24
CA PRO A 88 -18.09 -50.42 -33.51
C PRO A 88 -19.50 -49.96 -33.95
N SER A 89 -20.54 -50.40 -33.24
CA SER A 89 -21.94 -50.05 -33.49
C SER A 89 -22.34 -48.70 -32.90
N LEU A 90 -21.61 -48.21 -31.89
CA LEU A 90 -21.99 -47.10 -31.00
C LEU A 90 -22.27 -45.79 -31.74
N SER A 91 -23.44 -45.18 -31.48
CA SER A 91 -23.77 -43.82 -31.90
C SER A 91 -23.61 -42.79 -30.79
N ASP A 92 -23.75 -43.14 -29.52
CA ASP A 92 -23.72 -42.14 -28.44
C ASP A 92 -22.96 -42.64 -27.20
N LEU A 93 -21.86 -41.96 -26.86
CA LEU A 93 -21.02 -42.24 -25.69
C LEU A 93 -21.06 -41.05 -24.71
N ASP A 94 -21.42 -41.33 -23.47
CA ASP A 94 -21.51 -40.33 -22.41
C ASP A 94 -20.96 -40.90 -21.10
N LEU A 95 -19.82 -40.37 -20.64
CA LEU A 95 -19.17 -40.73 -19.38
C LEU A 95 -18.90 -39.46 -18.53
N SER A 96 -19.72 -38.42 -18.73
CA SER A 96 -19.61 -37.13 -18.07
C SER A 96 -19.77 -37.19 -16.54
N ASP A 97 -19.27 -36.19 -15.80
CA ASP A 97 -19.41 -36.07 -14.35
C ASP A 97 -18.96 -37.34 -13.59
N ASN A 98 -17.67 -37.66 -13.70
CA ASN A 98 -17.05 -38.85 -13.13
C ASN A 98 -15.61 -38.55 -12.66
N SER A 99 -14.90 -39.57 -12.20
CA SER A 99 -13.48 -39.49 -11.76
C SER A 99 -12.54 -40.29 -12.68
N LEU A 100 -12.84 -40.32 -13.99
CA LEU A 100 -11.99 -40.99 -14.99
C LEU A 100 -10.74 -40.14 -15.25
N SER A 101 -9.62 -40.82 -15.49
CA SER A 101 -8.29 -40.20 -15.53
C SER A 101 -7.39 -40.74 -16.63
N GLY A 102 -6.27 -40.06 -16.88
CA GLY A 102 -5.34 -40.41 -17.95
C GLY A 102 -5.78 -39.87 -19.31
N GLU A 103 -5.14 -40.38 -20.37
CA GLU A 103 -5.31 -39.84 -21.72
C GLU A 103 -6.55 -40.39 -22.45
N ILE A 104 -7.13 -39.59 -23.34
CA ILE A 104 -8.18 -40.02 -24.28
C ILE A 104 -7.53 -40.96 -25.32
N PRO A 105 -7.86 -42.26 -25.36
CA PRO A 105 -7.16 -43.19 -26.25
C PRO A 105 -7.47 -42.94 -27.72
N ALA A 106 -6.44 -42.84 -28.57
CA ALA A 106 -6.59 -42.64 -30.02
C ALA A 106 -7.44 -43.73 -30.72
N SER A 107 -7.61 -44.91 -30.12
CA SER A 107 -8.52 -45.96 -30.61
C SER A 107 -10.01 -45.59 -30.55
N ILE A 108 -10.38 -44.49 -29.89
CA ILE A 108 -11.73 -43.90 -29.95
C ILE A 108 -12.19 -43.62 -31.41
N SER A 109 -11.22 -43.38 -32.30
CA SER A 109 -11.42 -43.22 -33.75
C SER A 109 -12.02 -44.44 -34.46
N ASN A 110 -12.03 -45.62 -33.83
CA ASN A 110 -12.71 -46.81 -34.36
C ASN A 110 -14.25 -46.69 -34.36
N LEU A 111 -14.82 -45.80 -33.53
CA LEU A 111 -16.25 -45.58 -33.37
C LEU A 111 -16.88 -44.80 -34.54
N ASN A 112 -16.70 -45.28 -35.77
CA ASN A 112 -17.09 -44.61 -37.03
C ASN A 112 -18.61 -44.33 -37.21
N ARG A 113 -19.43 -44.68 -36.21
CA ARG A 113 -20.87 -44.39 -36.14
C ARG A 113 -21.25 -43.29 -35.15
N LEU A 114 -20.31 -42.86 -34.31
CA LEU A 114 -20.54 -41.94 -33.19
C LEU A 114 -21.09 -40.59 -33.64
N ARG A 115 -22.01 -40.05 -32.85
CA ARG A 115 -22.77 -38.80 -33.01
C ARG A 115 -22.62 -37.90 -31.80
N SER A 116 -22.67 -38.47 -30.60
CA SER A 116 -22.39 -37.76 -29.34
C SER A 116 -21.20 -38.39 -28.64
N LEU A 117 -20.25 -37.56 -28.20
CA LEU A 117 -19.17 -37.91 -27.29
C LEU A 117 -19.12 -36.89 -26.17
N ARG A 118 -19.43 -37.31 -24.93
CA ARG A 118 -19.25 -36.50 -23.71
C ARG A 118 -18.32 -37.21 -22.74
N LEU A 119 -17.23 -36.53 -22.38
CA LEU A 119 -16.22 -36.98 -21.40
C LEU A 119 -15.91 -35.87 -20.38
N ASN A 120 -16.79 -34.89 -20.25
CA ASN A 120 -16.61 -33.71 -19.44
C ASN A 120 -16.75 -33.94 -17.93
N LEU A 121 -16.32 -32.96 -17.13
CA LEU A 121 -16.33 -33.02 -15.66
C LEU A 121 -15.64 -34.31 -15.16
N ASN A 122 -14.36 -34.44 -15.48
CA ASN A 122 -13.54 -35.61 -15.21
C ASN A 122 -12.08 -35.19 -14.91
N SER A 123 -11.17 -36.15 -14.74
CA SER A 123 -9.73 -35.93 -14.49
C SER A 123 -8.86 -36.39 -15.67
N LEU A 124 -9.38 -36.32 -16.90
CA LEU A 124 -8.63 -36.69 -18.11
C LEU A 124 -7.51 -35.69 -18.39
N SER A 125 -6.42 -36.17 -18.99
CA SER A 125 -5.15 -35.45 -19.10
C SER A 125 -4.46 -35.71 -20.43
N GLY A 126 -3.40 -34.95 -20.74
CA GLY A 126 -2.66 -35.11 -21.99
C GLY A 126 -3.35 -34.41 -23.15
N VAL A 127 -2.93 -34.71 -24.38
CA VAL A 127 -3.40 -33.99 -25.58
C VAL A 127 -4.71 -34.54 -26.14
N ILE A 128 -5.50 -33.68 -26.78
CA ILE A 128 -6.65 -34.11 -27.58
C ILE A 128 -6.12 -34.92 -28.79
N PRO A 129 -6.46 -36.22 -28.94
CA PRO A 129 -5.87 -37.05 -29.99
C PRO A 129 -6.42 -36.65 -31.37
N PRO A 130 -5.58 -36.32 -32.38
CA PRO A 130 -6.04 -35.87 -33.69
C PRO A 130 -6.85 -36.93 -34.44
N GLN A 131 -6.73 -38.21 -34.06
CA GLN A 131 -7.53 -39.31 -34.60
C GLN A 131 -9.04 -39.15 -34.30
N LEU A 132 -9.44 -38.29 -33.34
CA LEU A 132 -10.84 -37.89 -33.18
C LEU A 132 -11.44 -37.34 -34.49
N GLY A 133 -10.63 -36.67 -35.32
CA GLY A 133 -11.02 -36.18 -36.65
C GLY A 133 -11.48 -37.29 -37.62
N ASN A 134 -11.29 -38.57 -37.32
CA ASN A 134 -11.87 -39.66 -38.11
C ASN A 134 -13.38 -39.84 -37.88
N LEU A 135 -13.96 -39.27 -36.81
CA LEU A 135 -15.36 -39.45 -36.43
C LEU A 135 -16.32 -38.57 -37.26
N LYS A 136 -16.32 -38.72 -38.60
CA LYS A 136 -17.08 -37.90 -39.58
C LYS A 136 -18.62 -37.86 -39.42
N ARG A 137 -19.16 -38.49 -38.37
CA ARG A 137 -20.59 -38.52 -37.99
C ARG A 137 -20.89 -37.82 -36.67
N LEU A 138 -19.88 -37.26 -36.00
CA LEU A 138 -20.03 -36.56 -34.73
C LEU A 138 -20.80 -35.23 -34.92
N HIS A 139 -21.73 -34.97 -34.02
CA HIS A 139 -22.56 -33.75 -33.93
C HIS A 139 -22.32 -33.02 -32.59
N THR A 140 -21.97 -33.75 -31.53
CA THR A 140 -21.62 -33.22 -30.21
C THR A 140 -20.28 -33.79 -29.76
N LEU A 141 -19.33 -32.90 -29.42
CA LEU A 141 -18.09 -33.21 -28.73
C LEU A 141 -17.97 -32.32 -27.50
N ASP A 142 -17.94 -32.93 -26.33
CA ASP A 142 -17.84 -32.24 -25.04
C ASP A 142 -16.73 -32.88 -24.20
N LEU A 143 -15.66 -32.10 -23.98
CA LEU A 143 -14.47 -32.47 -23.22
C LEU A 143 -14.20 -31.47 -22.07
N SER A 144 -15.19 -30.63 -21.72
CA SER A 144 -15.10 -29.58 -20.71
C SER A 144 -14.69 -30.09 -19.32
N GLY A 145 -14.20 -29.21 -18.44
CA GLY A 145 -13.96 -29.55 -17.03
C GLY A 145 -12.99 -30.73 -16.84
N ASN A 146 -11.78 -30.62 -17.38
CA ASN A 146 -10.76 -31.67 -17.37
C ASN A 146 -9.35 -31.06 -17.17
N SER A 147 -8.28 -31.84 -17.39
CA SER A 147 -6.89 -31.37 -17.37
C SER A 147 -6.15 -31.69 -18.68
N LEU A 148 -6.86 -31.57 -19.81
CA LEU A 148 -6.30 -31.71 -21.16
C LEU A 148 -5.34 -30.55 -21.46
N THR A 149 -4.25 -30.85 -22.17
CA THR A 149 -3.11 -29.95 -22.39
C THR A 149 -2.69 -29.91 -23.87
N GLY A 150 -1.70 -29.07 -24.18
CA GLY A 150 -1.10 -28.98 -25.50
C GLY A 150 -1.74 -27.91 -26.36
N HIS A 151 -1.70 -28.10 -27.68
CA HIS A 151 -2.21 -27.16 -28.68
C HIS A 151 -3.41 -27.76 -29.39
N LEU A 152 -4.33 -26.93 -29.87
CA LEU A 152 -5.41 -27.37 -30.73
C LEU A 152 -4.83 -27.79 -32.09
N GLY A 153 -5.02 -29.07 -32.44
CA GLY A 153 -4.62 -29.66 -33.72
C GLY A 153 -5.76 -29.69 -34.74
N GLU A 154 -5.46 -30.14 -35.95
CA GLU A 154 -6.46 -30.24 -37.03
C GLU A 154 -7.45 -31.39 -36.76
N LEU A 155 -8.75 -31.05 -36.74
CA LEU A 155 -9.86 -31.97 -36.53
C LEU A 155 -10.93 -31.71 -37.60
N ASP A 156 -11.03 -32.58 -38.61
CA ASP A 156 -12.06 -32.48 -39.66
C ASP A 156 -13.32 -33.27 -39.27
N LEU A 157 -14.32 -32.57 -38.70
CA LEU A 157 -15.59 -33.11 -38.23
C LEU A 157 -16.76 -32.36 -38.89
N PRO A 158 -17.06 -32.62 -40.18
CA PRO A 158 -17.90 -31.74 -41.00
C PRO A 158 -19.38 -31.67 -40.61
N ARG A 159 -19.81 -32.45 -39.61
CA ARG A 159 -21.18 -32.50 -39.07
C ARG A 159 -21.29 -32.01 -37.63
N LEU A 160 -20.20 -31.53 -37.04
CA LEU A 160 -20.18 -31.06 -35.67
C LEU A 160 -21.06 -29.82 -35.52
N LEU A 161 -21.93 -29.80 -34.51
CA LEU A 161 -22.86 -28.72 -34.18
C LEU A 161 -22.51 -28.07 -32.84
N TYR A 162 -22.05 -28.88 -31.88
CA TYR A 162 -21.63 -28.45 -30.55
C TYR A 162 -20.21 -28.95 -30.28
N LEU A 163 -19.32 -28.01 -29.95
CA LEU A 163 -17.95 -28.27 -29.51
C LEU A 163 -17.69 -27.51 -28.20
N ASP A 164 -17.37 -28.25 -27.14
CA ASP A 164 -17.01 -27.68 -25.84
C ASP A 164 -15.68 -28.26 -25.36
N LEU A 165 -14.72 -27.36 -25.15
CA LEU A 165 -13.36 -27.60 -24.69
C LEU A 165 -13.00 -26.72 -23.47
N SER A 166 -14.01 -26.17 -22.80
CA SER A 166 -13.89 -25.24 -21.66
C SER A 166 -13.22 -25.88 -20.43
N ASP A 167 -12.84 -25.07 -19.43
CA ASP A 167 -12.29 -25.52 -18.14
C ASP A 167 -11.17 -26.59 -18.29
N ASN A 168 -10.11 -26.22 -19.01
CA ASN A 168 -9.00 -27.11 -19.36
C ASN A 168 -7.65 -26.36 -19.34
N ARG A 169 -6.57 -27.01 -19.81
CA ARG A 169 -5.19 -26.47 -19.82
C ARG A 169 -4.62 -26.39 -21.24
N LEU A 170 -5.48 -26.19 -22.25
CA LEU A 170 -5.11 -26.01 -23.64
C LEU A 170 -4.36 -24.68 -23.82
N SER A 171 -3.48 -24.61 -24.82
CA SER A 171 -2.48 -23.54 -24.92
C SER A 171 -2.08 -23.20 -26.35
N GLY A 172 -1.53 -22.00 -26.53
CA GLY A 172 -1.07 -21.50 -27.83
C GLY A 172 -2.19 -20.96 -28.72
N PRO A 173 -1.90 -20.65 -29.99
CA PRO A 173 -2.84 -19.98 -30.89
C PRO A 173 -3.99 -20.87 -31.36
N LEU A 174 -5.14 -20.26 -31.59
CA LEU A 174 -6.24 -20.83 -32.38
C LEU A 174 -5.80 -20.98 -33.85
N PRO A 175 -5.67 -22.20 -34.42
CA PRO A 175 -5.23 -22.38 -35.80
C PRO A 175 -6.34 -22.01 -36.81
N PRO A 176 -6.04 -21.36 -37.93
CA PRO A 176 -7.00 -21.17 -39.03
C PRO A 176 -7.66 -22.49 -39.50
N SER A 177 -6.86 -23.56 -39.65
CA SER A 177 -7.35 -24.86 -40.12
C SER A 177 -8.23 -25.63 -39.11
N PHE A 178 -8.26 -25.22 -37.84
CA PHE A 178 -9.18 -25.78 -36.84
C PHE A 178 -10.65 -25.51 -37.24
N PHE A 179 -10.96 -24.26 -37.60
CA PHE A 179 -12.33 -23.85 -37.95
C PHE A 179 -12.79 -24.39 -39.31
N LEU A 180 -11.86 -24.62 -40.25
CA LEU A 180 -12.16 -25.24 -41.55
C LEU A 180 -12.72 -26.66 -41.41
N GLY A 181 -12.45 -27.35 -40.31
CA GLY A 181 -12.97 -28.69 -40.02
C GLY A 181 -14.42 -28.74 -39.52
N PHE A 182 -15.05 -27.59 -39.20
CA PHE A 182 -16.37 -27.53 -38.56
C PHE A 182 -17.41 -26.65 -39.31
N PRO A 183 -17.62 -26.80 -40.63
CA PRO A 183 -18.53 -25.95 -41.42
C PRO A 183 -20.01 -25.99 -41.00
N SER A 184 -20.42 -26.92 -40.13
CA SER A 184 -21.78 -27.03 -39.62
C SER A 184 -21.99 -26.38 -38.24
N LEU A 185 -20.93 -25.89 -37.58
CA LEU A 185 -20.92 -25.59 -36.14
C LEU A 185 -21.91 -24.49 -35.73
N SER A 186 -22.69 -24.75 -34.68
CA SER A 186 -23.65 -23.82 -34.09
C SER A 186 -23.23 -23.30 -32.70
N SER A 187 -22.46 -24.07 -31.93
CA SER A 187 -22.00 -23.68 -30.60
C SER A 187 -20.52 -24.05 -30.42
N LEU A 188 -19.73 -23.08 -29.95
CA LEU A 188 -18.33 -23.26 -29.61
C LEU A 188 -18.04 -22.69 -28.20
N ASP A 189 -17.52 -23.52 -27.32
CA ASP A 189 -16.88 -23.08 -26.07
C ASP A 189 -15.41 -23.52 -26.01
N VAL A 190 -14.53 -22.55 -25.78
CA VAL A 190 -13.08 -22.72 -25.55
C VAL A 190 -12.61 -21.89 -24.33
N SER A 191 -13.53 -21.51 -23.46
CA SER A 191 -13.29 -20.64 -22.30
C SER A 191 -12.45 -21.30 -21.20
N ASN A 192 -11.98 -20.50 -20.24
CA ASN A 192 -11.15 -20.92 -19.10
C ASN A 192 -10.00 -21.89 -19.47
N ASN A 193 -9.08 -21.38 -20.28
CA ASN A 193 -7.93 -22.11 -20.82
C ASN A 193 -6.70 -21.19 -20.87
N SER A 194 -5.63 -21.61 -21.54
CA SER A 194 -4.42 -20.80 -21.81
C SER A 194 -4.18 -20.53 -23.30
N LEU A 195 -5.25 -20.54 -24.12
CA LEU A 195 -5.20 -20.19 -25.54
C LEU A 195 -4.79 -18.74 -25.72
N SER A 196 -4.03 -18.43 -26.77
CA SER A 196 -3.35 -17.15 -26.95
C SER A 196 -3.35 -16.65 -28.40
N GLY A 197 -2.68 -15.52 -28.66
CA GLY A 197 -2.58 -14.96 -30.01
C GLY A 197 -3.84 -14.19 -30.42
N VAL A 198 -4.13 -14.17 -31.72
CA VAL A 198 -5.26 -13.43 -32.32
C VAL A 198 -6.30 -14.41 -32.85
N ILE A 199 -7.58 -14.05 -32.80
CA ILE A 199 -8.67 -14.84 -33.38
C ILE A 199 -8.46 -14.92 -34.91
N PRO A 200 -8.33 -16.11 -35.51
CA PRO A 200 -8.17 -16.24 -36.96
C PRO A 200 -9.47 -15.90 -37.70
N PRO A 201 -9.40 -15.32 -38.92
CA PRO A 201 -10.58 -14.83 -39.64
C PRO A 201 -11.56 -15.92 -40.09
N GLU A 202 -11.16 -17.19 -40.00
CA GLU A 202 -11.98 -18.35 -40.35
C GLU A 202 -13.20 -18.53 -39.42
N ILE A 203 -13.13 -18.09 -38.15
CA ILE A 203 -14.27 -18.22 -37.22
C ILE A 203 -15.48 -17.39 -37.67
N TRP A 204 -15.24 -16.21 -38.24
CA TRP A 204 -16.29 -15.28 -38.69
C TRP A 204 -17.04 -15.79 -39.93
N LYS A 205 -16.51 -16.85 -40.57
CA LYS A 205 -17.13 -17.52 -41.73
C LYS A 205 -18.10 -18.64 -41.31
N LEU A 206 -18.19 -18.95 -40.01
CA LEU A 206 -19.11 -19.96 -39.46
C LEU A 206 -20.53 -19.40 -39.33
N SER A 207 -21.20 -19.15 -40.45
CA SER A 207 -22.53 -18.50 -40.49
C SER A 207 -23.66 -19.23 -39.73
N ASN A 208 -23.45 -20.50 -39.34
CA ASN A 208 -24.36 -21.27 -38.47
C ASN A 208 -24.22 -20.97 -36.96
N LEU A 209 -23.16 -20.26 -36.55
CA LEU A 209 -22.78 -20.09 -35.14
C LEU A 209 -23.80 -19.20 -34.41
N SER A 210 -24.53 -19.77 -33.44
CA SER A 210 -25.42 -19.05 -32.52
C SER A 210 -24.76 -18.72 -31.19
N ASP A 211 -23.70 -19.44 -30.81
CA ASP A 211 -23.15 -19.42 -29.48
C ASP A 211 -21.61 -19.47 -29.51
N LEU A 212 -20.96 -18.45 -28.95
CA LEU A 212 -19.51 -18.32 -28.91
C LEU A 212 -19.01 -17.89 -27.52
N TYR A 213 -18.36 -18.82 -26.83
CA TYR A 213 -17.79 -18.64 -25.50
C TYR A 213 -16.26 -18.80 -25.58
N MET A 214 -15.51 -17.75 -25.20
CA MET A 214 -14.04 -17.72 -25.33
C MET A 214 -13.33 -17.03 -24.14
N GLY A 215 -14.06 -16.76 -23.05
CA GLY A 215 -13.54 -15.99 -21.92
C GLY A 215 -12.41 -16.67 -21.14
N THR A 216 -11.78 -15.94 -20.23
CA THR A 216 -10.72 -16.42 -19.33
C THR A 216 -9.60 -17.12 -20.10
N ASN A 217 -8.97 -16.37 -21.01
CA ASN A 217 -7.92 -16.85 -21.91
C ASN A 217 -6.91 -15.72 -22.20
N LYS A 218 -5.88 -16.00 -23.01
CA LYS A 218 -4.86 -15.04 -23.46
C LYS A 218 -5.09 -14.59 -24.91
N LEU A 219 -6.32 -14.77 -25.42
CA LEU A 219 -6.76 -14.33 -26.75
C LEU A 219 -6.75 -12.80 -26.82
N SER A 220 -6.40 -12.26 -27.98
CA SER A 220 -6.10 -10.83 -28.15
C SER A 220 -6.43 -10.32 -29.55
N GLY A 221 -6.26 -9.01 -29.76
CA GLY A 221 -6.45 -8.35 -31.05
C GLY A 221 -7.67 -7.43 -31.07
N LEU A 222 -8.07 -7.03 -32.27
CA LEU A 222 -9.31 -6.29 -32.52
C LEU A 222 -10.42 -7.27 -32.90
N LEU A 223 -11.67 -6.93 -32.58
CA LEU A 223 -12.82 -7.58 -33.22
C LEU A 223 -12.96 -6.98 -34.64
N PRO A 224 -12.94 -7.80 -35.71
CA PRO A 224 -12.95 -7.29 -37.08
C PRO A 224 -14.39 -7.12 -37.61
N PRO A 225 -14.63 -6.28 -38.64
CA PRO A 225 -15.94 -6.06 -39.25
C PRO A 225 -16.70 -7.33 -39.65
N GLU A 226 -15.98 -8.37 -40.05
CA GLU A 226 -16.50 -9.69 -40.42
C GLU A 226 -17.28 -10.38 -39.29
N ILE A 227 -17.15 -9.94 -38.02
CA ILE A 227 -18.02 -10.40 -36.93
C ILE A 227 -19.51 -10.22 -37.27
N GLY A 228 -19.86 -9.16 -38.01
CA GLY A 228 -21.23 -8.86 -38.43
C GLY A 228 -21.81 -9.82 -39.46
N ASP A 229 -21.02 -10.72 -40.04
CA ASP A 229 -21.49 -11.76 -40.97
C ASP A 229 -22.04 -12.99 -40.22
N LEU A 230 -21.76 -13.13 -38.92
CA LEU A 230 -22.32 -14.16 -38.01
C LEU A 230 -23.79 -13.88 -37.64
N SER A 231 -24.65 -13.68 -38.64
CA SER A 231 -26.03 -13.20 -38.49
C SER A 231 -26.94 -14.00 -37.55
N LEU A 232 -26.60 -15.26 -37.23
CA LEU A 232 -27.34 -16.12 -36.28
C LEU A 232 -26.83 -16.05 -34.83
N LEU A 233 -25.74 -15.32 -34.56
CA LEU A 233 -25.09 -15.22 -33.25
C LEU A 233 -26.02 -14.57 -32.22
N LYS A 234 -26.25 -15.29 -31.11
CA LYS A 234 -27.11 -14.90 -29.98
C LYS A 234 -26.30 -14.57 -28.74
N ASN A 235 -25.28 -15.35 -28.45
CA ASN A 235 -24.43 -15.20 -27.27
C ASN A 235 -22.99 -15.05 -27.72
N PHE A 236 -22.37 -13.91 -27.41
CA PHE A 236 -20.93 -13.72 -27.53
C PHE A 236 -20.35 -13.33 -26.17
N ILE A 237 -19.65 -14.27 -25.54
CA ILE A 237 -19.19 -14.19 -24.15
C ILE A 237 -17.68 -14.45 -24.13
N ALA A 238 -16.91 -13.38 -24.05
CA ALA A 238 -15.44 -13.46 -24.02
C ALA A 238 -14.79 -12.54 -22.96
N PRO A 239 -15.24 -12.60 -21.69
CA PRO A 239 -14.64 -11.81 -20.61
C PRO A 239 -13.22 -12.25 -20.28
N SER A 240 -12.44 -11.41 -19.58
CA SER A 240 -11.09 -11.74 -19.07
C SER A 240 -10.13 -12.25 -20.15
N CYS A 241 -10.06 -11.51 -21.25
CA CYS A 241 -9.13 -11.71 -22.38
C CYS A 241 -8.36 -10.39 -22.66
N PHE A 242 -7.67 -10.31 -23.79
CA PHE A 242 -6.84 -9.15 -24.19
C PHE A 242 -7.37 -8.48 -25.48
N PHE A 243 -8.69 -8.51 -25.71
CA PHE A 243 -9.31 -7.80 -26.83
C PHE A 243 -9.21 -6.29 -26.65
N ARG A 244 -9.10 -5.58 -27.78
CA ARG A 244 -9.02 -4.13 -27.85
C ARG A 244 -10.07 -3.60 -28.82
N GLY A 245 -10.50 -2.37 -28.60
CA GLY A 245 -11.49 -1.67 -29.42
C GLY A 245 -10.86 -0.77 -30.48
N PRO A 246 -11.69 0.01 -31.20
CA PRO A 246 -13.14 0.11 -31.01
C PRO A 246 -13.89 -1.18 -31.35
N LEU A 247 -15.11 -1.31 -30.83
CA LEU A 247 -16.07 -2.27 -31.36
C LEU A 247 -16.42 -1.83 -32.80
N PRO A 248 -16.36 -2.70 -33.82
CA PRO A 248 -16.71 -2.33 -35.18
C PRO A 248 -18.23 -2.10 -35.27
N ASP A 249 -18.65 -1.09 -36.04
CA ASP A 249 -20.08 -0.76 -36.22
C ASP A 249 -20.86 -1.93 -36.84
N GLU A 250 -20.18 -2.83 -37.56
CA GLU A 250 -20.75 -4.08 -38.08
C GLU A 250 -21.30 -5.02 -36.99
N VAL A 251 -20.93 -4.87 -35.71
CA VAL A 251 -21.60 -5.56 -34.59
C VAL A 251 -23.12 -5.32 -34.64
N SER A 252 -23.56 -4.13 -35.06
CA SER A 252 -24.99 -3.80 -35.23
C SER A 252 -25.72 -4.71 -36.22
N LYS A 253 -25.04 -5.38 -37.16
CA LYS A 253 -25.64 -6.35 -38.10
C LYS A 253 -26.15 -7.61 -37.40
N LEU A 254 -25.65 -7.91 -36.20
CA LEU A 254 -26.01 -9.08 -35.41
C LEU A 254 -27.42 -8.96 -34.80
N LYS A 255 -28.45 -8.90 -35.64
CA LYS A 255 -29.85 -8.69 -35.20
C LYS A 255 -30.39 -9.82 -34.31
N SER A 256 -29.72 -10.98 -34.25
CA SER A 256 -30.01 -12.08 -33.31
C SER A 256 -29.31 -11.97 -31.95
N LEU A 257 -28.37 -11.03 -31.76
CA LEU A 257 -27.54 -10.96 -30.54
C LEU A 257 -28.39 -10.60 -29.31
N ALA A 258 -28.43 -11.52 -28.36
CA ALA A 258 -29.18 -11.44 -27.11
C ALA A 258 -28.28 -11.17 -25.90
N LYS A 259 -27.01 -11.62 -25.93
CA LYS A 259 -26.03 -11.34 -24.87
C LYS A 259 -24.67 -11.00 -25.47
N LEU A 260 -24.09 -9.90 -24.98
CA LEU A 260 -22.72 -9.50 -25.25
C LEU A 260 -21.98 -9.28 -23.93
N ASP A 261 -20.95 -10.08 -23.67
CA ASP A 261 -20.04 -9.90 -22.53
C ASP A 261 -18.59 -9.85 -23.04
N LEU A 262 -17.96 -8.69 -22.83
CA LEU A 262 -16.55 -8.45 -23.11
C LEU A 262 -15.82 -7.91 -21.87
N SER A 263 -16.38 -8.10 -20.67
CA SER A 263 -15.82 -7.55 -19.43
C SER A 263 -14.36 -7.94 -19.19
N TYR A 264 -13.60 -7.09 -18.49
CA TYR A 264 -12.17 -7.25 -18.23
C TYR A 264 -11.26 -7.34 -19.49
N ASN A 265 -11.70 -6.87 -20.66
CA ASN A 265 -10.88 -6.68 -21.86
C ASN A 265 -10.50 -5.20 -22.07
N PRO A 266 -9.24 -4.83 -22.36
CA PRO A 266 -8.81 -3.44 -22.52
C PRO A 266 -9.26 -2.81 -23.87
N LEU A 267 -10.57 -2.57 -24.02
CA LEU A 267 -11.20 -2.03 -25.23
C LEU A 267 -10.79 -0.59 -25.53
N LYS A 268 -10.65 0.28 -24.52
CA LYS A 268 -10.14 1.67 -24.67
C LYS A 268 -10.93 2.56 -25.63
N CYS A 269 -12.23 2.32 -25.79
CA CYS A 269 -13.10 3.05 -26.73
C CYS A 269 -14.36 3.57 -26.05
N SER A 270 -15.10 4.42 -26.75
CA SER A 270 -16.49 4.71 -26.40
C SER A 270 -17.41 3.55 -26.78
N ILE A 271 -18.60 3.52 -26.19
CA ILE A 271 -19.67 2.63 -26.64
C ILE A 271 -20.21 3.18 -27.98
N PRO A 272 -20.25 2.40 -29.07
CA PRO A 272 -20.70 2.90 -30.37
C PRO A 272 -22.23 3.10 -30.37
N LYS A 273 -22.70 4.16 -31.03
CA LYS A 273 -24.15 4.47 -31.16
C LYS A 273 -24.94 3.36 -31.84
N SER A 274 -24.30 2.64 -32.76
CA SER A 274 -24.84 1.50 -33.51
C SER A 274 -25.27 0.32 -32.63
N ILE A 275 -24.87 0.29 -31.34
CA ILE A 275 -25.38 -0.67 -30.35
C ILE A 275 -26.92 -0.59 -30.22
N GLY A 276 -27.53 0.59 -30.41
CA GLY A 276 -28.97 0.82 -30.32
C GLY A 276 -29.82 0.13 -31.40
N GLU A 277 -29.16 -0.41 -32.45
CA GLU A 277 -29.83 -1.23 -33.44
C GLU A 277 -29.98 -2.71 -33.04
N LEU A 278 -29.35 -3.14 -31.95
CA LEU A 278 -29.41 -4.52 -31.45
C LEU A 278 -30.71 -4.77 -30.69
N LYS A 279 -31.84 -4.76 -31.41
CA LYS A 279 -33.18 -4.89 -30.82
C LYS A 279 -33.41 -6.18 -30.02
N SER A 280 -32.62 -7.22 -30.25
CA SER A 280 -32.67 -8.49 -29.51
C SER A 280 -31.84 -8.49 -28.22
N LEU A 281 -31.01 -7.46 -27.97
CA LEU A 281 -30.03 -7.46 -26.89
C LEU A 281 -30.73 -7.37 -25.53
N SER A 282 -30.47 -8.38 -24.69
CA SER A 282 -31.02 -8.53 -23.33
C SER A 282 -29.97 -8.26 -22.24
N MET A 283 -28.69 -8.46 -22.55
CA MET A 283 -27.56 -8.26 -21.64
C MET A 283 -26.38 -7.62 -22.36
N LEU A 284 -25.88 -6.52 -21.81
CA LEU A 284 -24.63 -5.86 -22.22
C LEU A 284 -23.72 -5.72 -21.00
N ASN A 285 -22.64 -6.52 -20.96
CA ASN A 285 -21.61 -6.46 -19.93
C ASN A 285 -20.27 -5.98 -20.52
N LEU A 286 -19.86 -4.78 -20.10
CA LEU A 286 -18.60 -4.14 -20.46
C LEU A 286 -17.84 -3.68 -19.20
N VAL A 287 -18.04 -4.35 -18.06
CA VAL A 287 -17.35 -4.06 -16.79
C VAL A 287 -15.84 -4.11 -16.96
N SER A 288 -15.12 -3.11 -16.42
CA SER A 288 -13.66 -3.06 -16.43
C SER A 288 -13.01 -3.16 -17.82
N THR A 289 -13.59 -2.52 -18.85
CA THR A 289 -13.10 -2.59 -20.24
C THR A 289 -12.31 -1.36 -20.72
N GLU A 290 -11.92 -0.48 -19.80
CA GLU A 290 -11.25 0.81 -20.09
C GLU A 290 -12.08 1.72 -21.04
N LEU A 291 -13.43 1.65 -21.00
CA LEU A 291 -14.29 2.52 -21.82
C LEU A 291 -14.13 4.01 -21.46
N ASN A 292 -14.44 4.89 -22.41
CA ASN A 292 -14.44 6.34 -22.21
C ASN A 292 -15.63 7.03 -22.91
N GLY A 293 -15.76 8.34 -22.72
CA GLY A 293 -16.83 9.14 -23.33
C GLY A 293 -18.19 8.97 -22.63
N LEU A 294 -19.27 9.27 -23.33
CA LEU A 294 -20.62 9.24 -22.78
C LEU A 294 -21.27 7.86 -22.92
N ILE A 295 -22.25 7.56 -22.05
CA ILE A 295 -23.25 6.52 -22.33
C ILE A 295 -24.11 7.04 -23.51
N PRO A 296 -24.17 6.37 -24.67
CA PRO A 296 -24.94 6.85 -25.81
C PRO A 296 -26.46 6.75 -25.52
N PRO A 297 -27.24 7.82 -25.76
CA PRO A 297 -28.71 7.80 -25.70
C PRO A 297 -29.35 6.64 -26.50
N GLU A 298 -28.69 6.24 -27.59
CA GLU A 298 -29.09 5.11 -28.43
C GLU A 298 -29.15 3.76 -27.69
N ILE A 299 -28.65 3.60 -26.46
CA ILE A 299 -28.93 2.39 -25.66
C ILE A 299 -30.41 2.28 -25.27
N GLY A 300 -31.11 3.40 -25.10
CA GLY A 300 -32.56 3.43 -24.83
C GLY A 300 -33.42 2.84 -25.96
N GLU A 301 -32.83 2.60 -27.13
CA GLU A 301 -33.45 1.97 -28.28
C GLU A 301 -33.41 0.42 -28.23
N CYS A 302 -32.62 -0.17 -27.32
CA CYS A 302 -32.59 -1.61 -27.07
C CYS A 302 -33.73 -2.04 -26.12
N LYS A 303 -34.98 -2.02 -26.59
CA LYS A 303 -36.18 -2.25 -25.75
C LYS A 303 -36.26 -3.61 -25.02
N ASN A 304 -35.46 -4.61 -25.44
CA ASN A 304 -35.34 -5.90 -24.75
C ASN A 304 -34.22 -5.93 -23.67
N LEU A 305 -33.45 -4.84 -23.49
CA LEU A 305 -32.31 -4.80 -22.59
C LEU A 305 -32.80 -4.89 -21.13
N LYS A 306 -32.28 -5.88 -20.41
CA LYS A 306 -32.60 -6.19 -19.01
C LYS A 306 -31.42 -6.01 -18.07
N THR A 307 -30.20 -6.22 -18.56
CA THR A 307 -28.97 -6.09 -17.77
C THR A 307 -27.97 -5.21 -18.49
N LEU A 308 -27.60 -4.10 -17.87
CA LEU A 308 -26.61 -3.15 -18.38
C LEU A 308 -25.51 -2.94 -17.33
N MET A 309 -24.31 -3.45 -17.61
CA MET A 309 -23.19 -3.45 -16.67
C MET A 309 -21.98 -2.74 -17.27
N LEU A 310 -21.69 -1.55 -16.73
CA LEU A 310 -20.72 -0.57 -17.23
C LEU A 310 -19.71 -0.14 -16.14
N SER A 311 -19.73 -0.76 -14.96
CA SER A 311 -18.86 -0.41 -13.83
C SER A 311 -17.35 -0.53 -14.15
N PHE A 312 -16.52 0.19 -13.40
CA PHE A 312 -15.04 0.19 -13.48
C PHE A 312 -14.48 0.70 -14.82
N ASN A 313 -15.05 1.78 -15.36
CA ASN A 313 -14.65 2.40 -16.64
C ASN A 313 -14.38 3.91 -16.45
N ASP A 314 -14.14 4.64 -17.54
CA ASP A 314 -13.87 6.09 -17.56
C ASP A 314 -15.05 6.88 -18.21
N LEU A 315 -16.27 6.35 -18.13
CA LEU A 315 -17.47 6.96 -18.72
C LEU A 315 -17.85 8.25 -17.97
N SER A 316 -18.33 9.26 -18.70
CA SER A 316 -18.61 10.60 -18.19
C SER A 316 -19.96 11.16 -18.64
N GLY A 317 -20.30 12.35 -18.14
CA GLY A 317 -21.60 12.99 -18.36
C GLY A 317 -22.72 12.41 -17.50
N SER A 318 -23.96 12.84 -17.76
CA SER A 318 -25.15 12.40 -17.03
C SER A 318 -25.80 11.17 -17.66
N LEU A 319 -26.61 10.44 -16.89
CA LEU A 319 -27.45 9.36 -17.41
C LEU A 319 -28.45 9.92 -18.45
N PRO A 320 -28.45 9.44 -19.71
CA PRO A 320 -29.38 9.92 -20.73
C PRO A 320 -30.83 9.52 -20.42
N LEU A 321 -31.77 10.41 -20.74
CA LEU A 321 -33.21 10.24 -20.47
C LEU A 321 -33.79 8.99 -21.12
N GLU A 322 -33.27 8.65 -22.30
CA GLU A 322 -33.66 7.52 -23.13
C GLU A 322 -33.48 6.17 -22.40
N LEU A 323 -32.71 6.11 -21.31
CA LEU A 323 -32.62 4.91 -20.46
C LEU A 323 -33.88 4.66 -19.63
N SER A 324 -34.77 5.64 -19.43
CA SER A 324 -36.05 5.41 -18.75
C SER A 324 -37.01 4.54 -19.59
N GLU A 325 -36.78 4.49 -20.91
CA GLU A 325 -37.57 3.75 -21.89
C GLU A 325 -37.21 2.25 -21.99
N ILE A 326 -36.26 1.75 -21.20
CA ILE A 326 -35.87 0.34 -21.15
C ILE A 326 -36.19 -0.27 -19.76
N PRO A 327 -36.91 -1.40 -19.69
CA PRO A 327 -37.34 -2.01 -18.42
C PRO A 327 -36.22 -2.85 -17.80
N LEU A 328 -35.14 -2.21 -17.32
CA LEU A 328 -33.99 -2.88 -16.71
C LEU A 328 -34.37 -3.64 -15.43
N LEU A 329 -33.82 -4.86 -15.30
CA LEU A 329 -33.77 -5.65 -14.06
C LEU A 329 -32.54 -5.29 -13.23
N SER A 330 -31.42 -4.93 -13.87
CA SER A 330 -30.18 -4.54 -13.18
C SER A 330 -29.39 -3.50 -13.98
N PHE A 331 -28.95 -2.44 -13.29
CA PHE A 331 -28.08 -1.41 -13.82
C PHE A 331 -26.87 -1.18 -12.90
N SER A 332 -25.66 -1.31 -13.45
CA SER A 332 -24.43 -0.98 -12.75
C SER A 332 -23.50 -0.10 -13.60
N ALA A 333 -23.02 0.99 -13.00
CA ALA A 333 -22.11 1.95 -13.62
C ALA A 333 -21.13 2.56 -12.60
N GLU A 334 -20.77 1.79 -11.58
CA GLU A 334 -19.89 2.19 -10.49
C GLU A 334 -18.47 2.53 -10.96
N LYS A 335 -17.70 3.29 -10.18
CA LYS A 335 -16.28 3.62 -10.46
C LYS A 335 -16.10 4.12 -11.90
N ASN A 336 -16.77 5.23 -12.19
CA ASN A 336 -16.77 5.99 -13.44
C ASN A 336 -16.65 7.50 -13.14
N ARG A 337 -16.79 8.36 -14.17
CA ARG A 337 -16.85 9.83 -14.04
C ARG A 337 -18.27 10.39 -14.28
N LEU A 338 -19.32 9.58 -14.15
CA LEU A 338 -20.71 9.99 -14.39
C LEU A 338 -21.12 11.10 -13.41
N SER A 339 -21.93 12.06 -13.86
CA SER A 339 -22.13 13.33 -13.15
C SER A 339 -23.52 13.93 -13.36
N GLY A 340 -23.81 15.02 -12.62
CA GLY A 340 -25.12 15.66 -12.60
C GLY A 340 -26.08 15.00 -11.60
N PRO A 341 -27.36 15.41 -11.56
CA PRO A 341 -28.33 14.88 -10.61
C PRO A 341 -28.71 13.44 -10.93
N LEU A 342 -29.02 12.66 -9.88
CA LEU A 342 -29.74 11.39 -10.02
C LEU A 342 -31.15 11.68 -10.58
N PRO A 343 -31.52 11.14 -11.76
CA PRO A 343 -32.79 11.50 -12.39
C PRO A 343 -34.01 10.90 -11.69
N SER A 344 -35.08 11.68 -11.55
CA SER A 344 -36.37 11.17 -11.00
C SER A 344 -37.03 10.11 -11.88
N TRP A 345 -36.65 10.00 -13.16
CA TRP A 345 -37.15 8.94 -14.04
C TRP A 345 -36.65 7.53 -13.66
N ILE A 346 -35.68 7.39 -12.74
CA ILE A 346 -35.28 6.07 -12.19
C ILE A 346 -36.52 5.30 -11.68
N GLY A 347 -37.49 6.00 -11.07
CA GLY A 347 -38.77 5.43 -10.64
C GLY A 347 -39.67 4.85 -11.75
N GLN A 348 -39.29 4.95 -13.03
CA GLN A 348 -39.97 4.27 -14.13
C GLN A 348 -39.51 2.81 -14.29
N TRP A 349 -38.33 2.45 -13.80
CA TRP A 349 -37.81 1.08 -13.87
C TRP A 349 -38.51 0.16 -12.86
N LYS A 350 -39.71 -0.32 -13.23
CA LYS A 350 -40.57 -1.12 -12.34
C LYS A 350 -40.05 -2.51 -12.01
N GLU A 351 -39.20 -3.06 -12.87
CA GLU A 351 -38.58 -4.39 -12.69
C GLU A 351 -37.20 -4.34 -12.02
N LEU A 352 -36.69 -3.15 -11.65
CA LEU A 352 -35.31 -2.99 -11.18
C LEU A 352 -35.10 -3.67 -9.82
N GLU A 353 -34.18 -4.64 -9.77
CA GLU A 353 -33.76 -5.32 -8.53
C GLU A 353 -32.47 -4.71 -7.94
N SER A 354 -31.60 -4.13 -8.78
CA SER A 354 -30.28 -3.65 -8.38
C SER A 354 -29.88 -2.36 -9.12
N LEU A 355 -29.46 -1.35 -8.34
CA LEU A 355 -28.99 -0.05 -8.82
C LEU A 355 -27.64 0.31 -8.18
N LEU A 356 -26.56 0.15 -8.95
CA LEU A 356 -25.18 0.30 -8.47
C LEU A 356 -24.48 1.47 -9.18
N LEU A 357 -24.40 2.61 -8.52
CA LEU A 357 -23.87 3.87 -9.04
C LEU A 357 -22.71 4.45 -8.18
N SER A 358 -22.11 3.62 -7.32
CA SER A 358 -21.06 4.03 -6.40
C SER A 358 -19.83 4.63 -7.09
N SER A 359 -19.04 5.44 -6.37
CA SER A 359 -17.75 5.96 -6.83
C SER A 359 -17.85 6.75 -8.15
N ASN A 360 -18.72 7.76 -8.18
CA ASN A 360 -18.99 8.62 -9.33
C ASN A 360 -18.97 10.11 -8.91
N ARG A 361 -19.51 10.99 -9.75
CA ARG A 361 -19.64 12.44 -9.50
C ARG A 361 -21.11 12.89 -9.51
N PHE A 362 -22.06 12.00 -9.18
CA PHE A 362 -23.48 12.34 -9.07
C PHE A 362 -23.72 13.34 -7.93
N SER A 363 -24.56 14.33 -8.17
CA SER A 363 -24.79 15.48 -7.28
C SER A 363 -26.27 15.75 -7.02
N GLY A 364 -26.60 16.82 -6.29
CA GLY A 364 -27.97 17.11 -5.89
C GLY A 364 -28.45 16.19 -4.77
N THR A 365 -29.74 15.84 -4.77
CA THR A 365 -30.39 15.02 -3.73
C THR A 365 -30.75 13.62 -4.26
N ILE A 366 -30.93 12.65 -3.37
CA ILE A 366 -31.56 11.36 -3.72
C ILE A 366 -33.03 11.63 -4.12
N PRO A 367 -33.50 11.23 -5.32
CA PRO A 367 -34.88 11.45 -5.72
C PRO A 367 -35.82 10.53 -4.95
N ARG A 368 -36.93 11.08 -4.43
CA ARG A 368 -37.98 10.31 -3.73
C ARG A 368 -38.64 9.26 -4.64
N GLU A 369 -38.62 9.48 -5.96
CA GLU A 369 -39.18 8.59 -6.97
C GLU A 369 -38.47 7.21 -7.02
N VAL A 370 -37.37 7.00 -6.28
CA VAL A 370 -36.83 5.64 -6.02
C VAL A 370 -37.85 4.73 -5.30
N GLN A 371 -38.78 5.32 -4.53
CA GLN A 371 -39.93 4.58 -3.93
C GLN A 371 -40.73 3.79 -4.98
N ASP A 372 -40.74 4.28 -6.22
CA ASP A 372 -41.62 3.81 -7.30
C ASP A 372 -41.03 2.59 -8.04
N CYS A 373 -39.88 2.07 -7.58
CA CYS A 373 -39.25 0.80 -7.99
C CYS A 373 -39.64 -0.33 -7.01
N PRO A 374 -40.73 -1.09 -7.25
CA PRO A 374 -41.27 -2.06 -6.29
C PRO A 374 -40.42 -3.32 -6.08
N MET A 375 -39.42 -3.57 -6.94
CA MET A 375 -38.55 -4.75 -6.86
C MET A 375 -37.13 -4.44 -6.35
N LEU A 376 -36.82 -3.17 -6.04
CA LEU A 376 -35.45 -2.74 -5.76
C LEU A 376 -34.96 -3.28 -4.41
N LYS A 377 -33.97 -4.17 -4.46
CA LYS A 377 -33.33 -4.82 -3.31
C LYS A 377 -32.02 -4.15 -2.93
N HIS A 378 -31.18 -3.84 -3.91
CA HIS A 378 -29.81 -3.37 -3.68
C HIS A 378 -29.62 -1.96 -4.25
N LEU A 379 -29.31 -1.00 -3.38
CA LEU A 379 -29.05 0.39 -3.74
C LEU A 379 -27.67 0.84 -3.23
N SER A 380 -26.71 1.02 -4.13
CA SER A 380 -25.41 1.62 -3.80
C SER A 380 -25.21 2.94 -4.54
N LEU A 381 -25.16 4.03 -3.77
CA LEU A 381 -24.92 5.40 -4.21
C LEU A 381 -23.66 6.00 -3.57
N ALA A 382 -22.85 5.18 -2.90
CA ALA A 382 -21.70 5.63 -2.11
C ALA A 382 -20.60 6.31 -2.93
N SER A 383 -19.71 7.07 -2.28
CA SER A 383 -18.59 7.78 -2.92
C SER A 383 -19.04 8.67 -4.08
N ASN A 384 -20.01 9.56 -3.81
CA ASN A 384 -20.55 10.53 -4.75
C ASN A 384 -20.55 11.95 -4.15
N LEU A 385 -21.25 12.89 -4.78
CA LEU A 385 -21.40 14.29 -4.35
C LEU A 385 -22.86 14.60 -3.93
N LEU A 386 -23.58 13.60 -3.42
CA LEU A 386 -24.99 13.74 -3.02
C LEU A 386 -25.12 14.54 -1.72
N THR A 387 -26.17 15.34 -1.62
CA THR A 387 -26.44 16.32 -0.57
C THR A 387 -27.90 16.28 -0.10
N GLY A 388 -28.23 17.05 0.93
CA GLY A 388 -29.58 17.14 1.49
C GLY A 388 -29.89 15.99 2.45
N THR A 389 -31.17 15.70 2.63
CA THR A 389 -31.67 14.62 3.50
C THR A 389 -31.93 13.34 2.73
N ILE A 390 -31.79 12.20 3.38
CA ILE A 390 -32.30 10.92 2.85
C ILE A 390 -33.84 11.00 2.86
N PRO A 391 -34.53 10.77 1.72
CA PRO A 391 -35.99 10.84 1.71
C PRO A 391 -36.59 9.64 2.45
N ARG A 392 -37.52 9.87 3.38
CA ARG A 392 -38.29 8.81 4.05
C ARG A 392 -39.08 7.93 3.08
N GLU A 393 -39.42 8.49 1.92
CA GLU A 393 -40.06 7.79 0.81
C GLU A 393 -39.18 6.67 0.23
N LEU A 394 -37.85 6.67 0.45
CA LEU A 394 -36.90 5.68 -0.08
C LEU A 394 -37.32 4.23 0.18
N CYS A 395 -37.91 3.98 1.36
CA CYS A 395 -38.38 2.65 1.77
C CYS A 395 -39.79 2.29 1.28
N GLY A 396 -40.42 3.11 0.42
CA GLY A 396 -41.83 2.97 0.04
C GLY A 396 -42.21 1.65 -0.67
N SER A 397 -41.24 0.95 -1.25
CA SER A 397 -41.44 -0.39 -1.84
C SER A 397 -41.41 -1.54 -0.81
N GLY A 398 -40.79 -1.34 0.35
CA GLY A 398 -40.48 -2.40 1.33
C GLY A 398 -39.47 -3.46 0.85
N ALA A 399 -39.01 -3.39 -0.40
CA ALA A 399 -38.22 -4.43 -1.06
C ALA A 399 -36.71 -4.36 -0.77
N LEU A 400 -36.21 -3.21 -0.29
CA LEU A 400 -34.78 -2.96 -0.05
C LEU A 400 -34.21 -3.92 1.00
N GLU A 401 -33.15 -4.63 0.60
CA GLU A 401 -32.35 -5.56 1.39
C GLU A 401 -31.00 -4.95 1.78
N ASP A 402 -30.35 -4.22 0.86
CA ASP A 402 -29.07 -3.56 1.08
C ASP A 402 -29.08 -2.09 0.63
N ILE A 403 -28.65 -1.19 1.51
CA ILE A 403 -28.53 0.25 1.25
C ILE A 403 -27.12 0.74 1.62
N ASP A 404 -26.38 1.26 0.65
CA ASP A 404 -25.08 1.92 0.85
C ASP A 404 -25.09 3.35 0.27
N LEU A 405 -25.03 4.34 1.17
CA LEU A 405 -25.02 5.77 0.88
C LEU A 405 -23.71 6.44 1.35
N SER A 406 -22.70 5.64 1.69
CA SER A 406 -21.47 6.08 2.35
C SER A 406 -20.65 7.09 1.53
N VAL A 407 -19.78 7.88 2.16
CA VAL A 407 -18.85 8.83 1.51
C VAL A 407 -19.59 9.79 0.56
N ASN A 408 -20.54 10.54 1.11
CA ASN A 408 -21.31 11.55 0.38
C ASN A 408 -21.27 12.89 1.16
N SER A 409 -22.32 13.70 1.09
CA SER A 409 -22.54 14.89 1.91
C SER A 409 -24.00 15.00 2.35
N LEU A 410 -24.60 13.84 2.65
CA LEU A 410 -25.95 13.69 3.18
C LEU A 410 -26.02 14.21 4.63
N SER A 411 -27.21 14.62 5.07
CA SER A 411 -27.39 15.42 6.27
C SER A 411 -28.79 15.27 6.88
N GLY A 412 -29.00 15.81 8.08
CA GLY A 412 -30.26 15.68 8.83
C GLY A 412 -30.33 14.38 9.63
N GLY A 413 -31.50 14.11 10.23
CA GLY A 413 -31.76 12.90 11.00
C GLY A 413 -32.30 11.74 10.15
N ILE A 414 -32.21 10.53 10.70
CA ILE A 414 -32.79 9.29 10.13
C ILE A 414 -34.04 8.82 10.90
N ASP A 415 -34.62 9.69 11.71
CA ASP A 415 -35.92 9.46 12.36
C ASP A 415 -36.99 9.15 11.30
N GLU A 416 -37.75 8.09 11.51
CA GLU A 416 -38.74 7.50 10.57
C GLU A 416 -38.21 7.02 9.19
N VAL A 417 -37.04 7.47 8.71
CA VAL A 417 -36.55 7.26 7.33
C VAL A 417 -36.55 5.79 6.88
N PHE A 418 -36.06 4.86 7.71
CA PHE A 418 -35.92 3.44 7.34
C PHE A 418 -37.05 2.54 7.85
N VAL A 419 -38.11 3.09 8.46
CA VAL A 419 -39.21 2.31 9.07
C VAL A 419 -39.92 1.40 8.07
N GLY A 420 -40.02 1.81 6.80
CA GLY A 420 -40.66 1.02 5.75
C GLY A 420 -39.80 -0.12 5.18
N CYS A 421 -38.48 -0.13 5.41
CA CYS A 421 -37.57 -1.10 4.78
C CYS A 421 -37.55 -2.42 5.56
N THR A 422 -38.68 -3.14 5.56
CA THR A 422 -38.89 -4.35 6.39
C THR A 422 -37.95 -5.52 6.09
N ASN A 423 -37.28 -5.51 4.93
CA ASN A 423 -36.35 -6.55 4.48
C ASN A 423 -34.87 -6.17 4.68
N LEU A 424 -34.58 -5.00 5.28
CA LEU A 424 -33.23 -4.43 5.32
C LEU A 424 -32.25 -5.26 6.17
N GLN A 425 -31.26 -5.84 5.50
CA GLN A 425 -30.19 -6.65 6.06
C GLN A 425 -28.89 -5.84 6.22
N GLN A 426 -28.61 -4.89 5.33
CA GLN A 426 -27.41 -4.05 5.41
C GLN A 426 -27.74 -2.56 5.24
N LEU A 427 -27.20 -1.73 6.14
CA LEU A 427 -27.31 -0.27 6.08
C LEU A 427 -25.94 0.37 6.35
N ALA A 428 -25.36 1.01 5.33
CA ALA A 428 -24.11 1.73 5.40
C ALA A 428 -24.31 3.23 5.07
N LEU A 429 -23.98 4.10 6.03
CA LEU A 429 -24.18 5.56 5.97
C LEU A 429 -22.89 6.35 6.21
N THR A 430 -21.75 5.67 6.20
CA THR A 430 -20.45 6.12 6.70
C THR A 430 -19.91 7.35 5.99
N ASN A 431 -19.11 8.19 6.67
CA ASN A 431 -18.54 9.43 6.10
C ASN A 431 -19.60 10.37 5.50
N ASN A 432 -20.56 10.82 6.32
CA ASN A 432 -21.59 11.81 5.95
C ASN A 432 -21.75 12.88 7.05
N TYR A 433 -22.75 13.76 6.93
CA TYR A 433 -23.10 14.79 7.92
C TYR A 433 -24.44 14.50 8.63
N ILE A 434 -24.82 13.22 8.74
CA ILE A 434 -26.07 12.77 9.39
C ILE A 434 -25.99 13.07 10.89
N ASN A 435 -27.10 13.50 11.48
CA ASN A 435 -27.19 13.92 12.87
C ASN A 435 -28.44 13.39 13.57
N GLY A 436 -28.72 13.86 14.78
CA GLY A 436 -29.77 13.29 15.64
C GLY A 436 -29.30 11.99 16.33
N SER A 437 -30.25 11.27 16.91
CA SER A 437 -30.00 9.99 17.59
C SER A 437 -30.07 8.78 16.65
N ILE A 438 -29.46 7.67 17.04
CA ILE A 438 -29.73 6.36 16.44
C ILE A 438 -31.17 5.96 16.85
N PRO A 439 -32.12 5.77 15.91
CA PRO A 439 -33.51 5.49 16.27
C PRO A 439 -33.73 4.07 16.81
N GLU A 440 -34.61 3.93 17.80
CA GLU A 440 -34.93 2.63 18.43
C GLU A 440 -35.50 1.62 17.41
N TYR A 441 -36.25 2.08 16.40
CA TYR A 441 -36.92 1.21 15.43
C TYR A 441 -35.96 0.35 14.59
N LEU A 442 -34.67 0.72 14.48
CA LEU A 442 -33.68 -0.05 13.74
C LEU A 442 -33.49 -1.47 14.33
N SER A 443 -33.79 -1.69 15.62
CA SER A 443 -33.78 -3.04 16.22
C SER A 443 -34.88 -3.97 15.71
N ASN A 444 -35.90 -3.43 15.05
CA ASN A 444 -37.04 -4.19 14.52
C ASN A 444 -36.82 -4.61 13.06
N LEU A 445 -35.78 -4.09 12.40
CA LEU A 445 -35.38 -4.48 11.05
C LEU A 445 -34.47 -5.73 11.11
N PRO A 446 -34.45 -6.59 10.07
CA PRO A 446 -33.65 -7.82 10.04
C PRO A 446 -32.15 -7.58 9.77
N LEU A 447 -31.61 -6.46 10.27
CA LEU A 447 -30.24 -6.01 10.03
C LEU A 447 -29.22 -7.05 10.49
N MET A 448 -28.30 -7.40 9.61
CA MET A 448 -27.08 -8.17 9.86
C MET A 448 -25.87 -7.26 9.99
N ALA A 449 -25.82 -6.14 9.26
CA ALA A 449 -24.77 -5.13 9.35
C ALA A 449 -25.36 -3.71 9.42
N LEU A 450 -24.85 -2.91 10.36
CA LEU A 450 -25.19 -1.50 10.53
C LEU A 450 -23.91 -0.68 10.69
N ASP A 451 -23.58 0.13 9.68
CA ASP A 451 -22.41 1.00 9.68
C ASP A 451 -22.81 2.48 9.59
N LEU A 452 -22.44 3.23 10.63
CA LEU A 452 -22.78 4.63 10.88
C LEU A 452 -21.53 5.50 11.11
N ASP A 453 -20.33 4.99 10.80
CA ASP A 453 -19.04 5.60 11.12
C ASP A 453 -18.88 7.02 10.55
N SER A 454 -18.10 7.87 11.23
CA SER A 454 -17.70 9.21 10.78
C SER A 454 -18.87 10.10 10.35
N ASN A 455 -19.81 10.27 11.28
CA ASN A 455 -21.01 11.10 11.13
C ASN A 455 -21.12 12.09 12.31
N ASN A 456 -22.30 12.66 12.56
CA ASN A 456 -22.57 13.57 13.66
C ASN A 456 -23.75 13.05 14.53
N PHE A 457 -23.87 11.72 14.70
CA PHE A 457 -24.85 11.11 15.59
C PHE A 457 -24.60 11.48 17.06
N THR A 458 -25.67 11.63 17.83
CA THR A 458 -25.70 12.01 19.24
C THR A 458 -26.65 11.09 20.03
N GLY A 459 -26.86 11.36 21.33
CA GLY A 459 -27.74 10.56 22.18
C GLY A 459 -27.05 9.31 22.73
N GLU A 460 -27.83 8.33 23.15
CA GLU A 460 -27.34 7.04 23.67
C GLU A 460 -27.70 5.91 22.67
N ILE A 461 -26.96 4.79 22.68
CA ILE A 461 -27.24 3.65 21.80
C ILE A 461 -28.52 2.94 22.29
N PRO A 462 -29.55 2.73 21.43
CA PRO A 462 -30.81 2.12 21.86
C PRO A 462 -30.63 0.74 22.49
N VAL A 463 -31.21 0.53 23.68
CA VAL A 463 -31.11 -0.75 24.40
C VAL A 463 -31.76 -1.89 23.62
N SER A 464 -32.76 -1.59 22.78
CA SER A 464 -33.42 -2.53 21.89
C SER A 464 -32.47 -3.18 20.87
N LEU A 465 -31.45 -2.45 20.40
CA LEU A 465 -30.51 -2.91 19.36
C LEU A 465 -29.73 -4.15 19.81
N TRP A 466 -29.38 -4.21 21.10
CA TRP A 466 -28.71 -5.36 21.72
C TRP A 466 -29.59 -6.62 21.84
N ASN A 467 -30.91 -6.50 21.63
CA ASN A 467 -31.82 -7.64 21.57
C ASN A 467 -32.02 -8.17 20.13
N SER A 468 -31.34 -7.58 19.13
CA SER A 468 -31.34 -8.11 17.77
C SER A 468 -30.71 -9.51 17.71
N ARG A 469 -31.32 -10.38 16.91
CA ARG A 469 -30.88 -11.77 16.69
C ARG A 469 -30.10 -11.94 15.38
N SER A 470 -30.25 -11.01 14.45
CA SER A 470 -29.61 -11.02 13.13
C SER A 470 -28.29 -10.25 13.11
N LEU A 471 -28.15 -9.21 13.95
CA LEU A 471 -27.04 -8.26 13.91
C LEU A 471 -25.70 -8.95 14.20
N MET A 472 -24.84 -9.01 13.19
CA MET A 472 -23.48 -9.55 13.25
C MET A 472 -22.43 -8.45 13.32
N GLU A 473 -22.69 -7.29 12.71
CA GLU A 473 -21.74 -6.17 12.70
C GLU A 473 -22.44 -4.85 13.05
N PHE A 474 -21.88 -4.13 14.02
CA PHE A 474 -22.31 -2.78 14.37
C PHE A 474 -21.08 -1.86 14.48
N SER A 475 -21.10 -0.79 13.68
CA SER A 475 -20.06 0.22 13.62
C SER A 475 -20.70 1.61 13.73
N ALA A 476 -20.20 2.45 14.65
CA ALA A 476 -20.61 3.84 14.79
C ALA A 476 -19.47 4.74 15.31
N SER A 477 -18.24 4.47 14.92
CA SER A 477 -17.02 5.20 15.31
C SER A 477 -17.04 6.65 14.84
N TYR A 478 -16.18 7.51 15.38
CA TYR A 478 -16.03 8.92 14.97
C TYR A 478 -17.37 9.69 14.96
N ASN A 479 -18.13 9.57 16.06
CA ASN A 479 -19.43 10.21 16.24
C ASN A 479 -19.45 10.98 17.58
N ARG A 480 -20.64 11.34 18.07
CA ARG A 480 -20.84 12.03 19.37
C ARG A 480 -21.80 11.25 20.27
N LEU A 481 -21.85 9.93 20.12
CA LEU A 481 -22.66 9.04 20.95
C LEU A 481 -22.15 9.07 22.39
N GLY A 482 -23.09 9.14 23.34
CA GLY A 482 -22.84 9.09 24.76
C GLY A 482 -23.63 7.96 25.41
N GLY A 483 -23.85 8.08 26.72
CA GLY A 483 -24.48 7.03 27.50
C GLY A 483 -23.54 5.89 27.85
N PHE A 484 -24.13 4.74 28.13
CA PHE A 484 -23.47 3.61 28.78
C PHE A 484 -23.62 2.35 27.92
N LEU A 485 -22.71 1.38 28.09
CA LEU A 485 -22.91 0.04 27.54
C LEU A 485 -23.80 -0.75 28.53
N PRO A 486 -25.03 -1.14 28.16
CA PRO A 486 -25.98 -1.79 29.07
C PRO A 486 -25.71 -3.30 29.16
N ALA A 487 -26.19 -3.97 30.23
CA ALA A 487 -25.99 -5.41 30.43
C ALA A 487 -26.67 -6.27 29.33
N GLU A 488 -27.70 -5.71 28.70
CA GLU A 488 -28.41 -6.23 27.53
C GLU A 488 -27.49 -6.47 26.32
N ILE A 489 -26.29 -5.86 26.25
CA ILE A 489 -25.28 -6.14 25.21
C ILE A 489 -25.00 -7.64 25.06
N GLY A 490 -25.04 -8.39 26.16
CA GLY A 490 -24.84 -9.83 26.17
C GLY A 490 -26.00 -10.67 25.61
N ASN A 491 -27.07 -10.04 25.11
CA ASN A 491 -28.14 -10.72 24.38
C ASN A 491 -27.85 -10.81 22.87
N ALA A 492 -26.97 -9.96 22.34
CA ALA A 492 -26.60 -9.88 20.92
C ALA A 492 -25.63 -11.00 20.48
N VAL A 493 -25.91 -12.26 20.83
CA VAL A 493 -24.98 -13.41 20.68
C VAL A 493 -24.50 -13.71 19.25
N SER A 494 -25.18 -13.15 18.24
CA SER A 494 -24.79 -13.20 16.82
C SER A 494 -23.68 -12.21 16.45
N LEU A 495 -23.37 -11.23 17.31
CA LEU A 495 -22.45 -10.13 17.06
C LEU A 495 -20.99 -10.63 16.98
N LYS A 496 -20.35 -10.33 15.85
CA LYS A 496 -18.96 -10.64 15.49
C LYS A 496 -18.06 -9.40 15.54
N ARG A 497 -18.57 -8.26 15.08
CA ARG A 497 -17.85 -6.97 15.04
C ARG A 497 -18.62 -5.91 15.81
N LEU A 498 -17.94 -5.26 16.76
CA LEU A 498 -18.40 -4.06 17.44
C LEU A 498 -17.32 -2.98 17.40
N VAL A 499 -17.62 -1.85 16.75
CA VAL A 499 -16.70 -0.71 16.61
C VAL A 499 -17.42 0.56 17.06
N LEU A 500 -16.96 1.16 18.17
CA LEU A 500 -17.56 2.35 18.77
C LEU A 500 -16.48 3.37 19.16
N SER A 501 -15.34 3.40 18.45
CA SER A 501 -14.22 4.27 18.82
C SER A 501 -14.54 5.75 18.64
N ASP A 502 -13.73 6.63 19.24
CA ASP A 502 -13.78 8.07 19.00
C ASP A 502 -15.18 8.67 19.23
N ASN A 503 -15.73 8.37 20.41
CA ASN A 503 -17.08 8.73 20.86
C ASN A 503 -17.04 9.27 22.31
N GLN A 504 -18.19 9.34 22.99
CA GLN A 504 -18.34 9.89 24.35
C GLN A 504 -18.99 8.89 25.33
N LEU A 505 -18.90 7.59 25.05
CA LEU A 505 -19.42 6.52 25.92
C LEU A 505 -18.74 6.56 27.28
N ARG A 506 -19.49 6.31 28.34
CA ARG A 506 -19.09 6.48 29.75
C ARG A 506 -19.50 5.29 30.61
N GLY A 507 -18.97 5.22 31.82
CA GLY A 507 -19.24 4.15 32.77
C GLY A 507 -18.45 2.87 32.46
N ASP A 508 -18.84 1.79 33.12
CA ASP A 508 -18.07 0.55 33.18
C ASP A 508 -18.42 -0.39 32.02
N ILE A 509 -17.46 -1.21 31.56
CA ILE A 509 -17.74 -2.26 30.56
C ILE A 509 -18.49 -3.41 31.26
N PRO A 510 -19.73 -3.75 30.87
CA PRO A 510 -20.51 -4.77 31.57
C PRO A 510 -19.93 -6.17 31.32
N ARG A 511 -19.88 -6.99 32.38
CA ARG A 511 -19.41 -8.39 32.31
C ARG A 511 -20.20 -9.25 31.32
N GLU A 512 -21.45 -8.88 31.04
CA GLU A 512 -22.33 -9.57 30.10
C GLU A 512 -21.80 -9.56 28.66
N VAL A 513 -20.81 -8.71 28.31
CA VAL A 513 -20.03 -8.82 27.06
C VAL A 513 -19.41 -10.21 26.89
N GLY A 514 -19.03 -10.89 27.98
CA GLY A 514 -18.49 -12.26 27.94
C GLY A 514 -19.45 -13.33 27.39
N LYS A 515 -20.74 -13.01 27.22
CA LYS A 515 -21.70 -13.89 26.51
C LYS A 515 -21.54 -13.85 24.99
N LEU A 516 -20.82 -12.87 24.45
CA LEU A 516 -20.60 -12.69 23.01
C LEU A 516 -19.47 -13.60 22.53
N THR A 517 -19.70 -14.91 22.58
CA THR A 517 -18.71 -15.93 22.18
C THR A 517 -18.33 -15.86 20.69
N SER A 518 -19.22 -15.29 19.86
CA SER A 518 -19.03 -15.04 18.42
C SER A 518 -18.18 -13.80 18.11
N LEU A 519 -17.91 -12.94 19.10
CA LEU A 519 -17.25 -11.65 18.90
C LEU A 519 -15.78 -11.86 18.52
N SER A 520 -15.41 -11.47 17.29
CA SER A 520 -14.04 -11.51 16.77
C SER A 520 -13.35 -10.15 16.85
N PHE A 521 -14.08 -9.04 16.78
CA PHE A 521 -13.52 -7.69 16.77
C PHE A 521 -14.26 -6.79 17.75
N LEU A 522 -13.55 -6.29 18.76
CA LEU A 522 -14.04 -5.29 19.70
C LEU A 522 -13.11 -4.07 19.72
N ASN A 523 -13.62 -2.91 19.33
CA ASN A 523 -12.94 -1.63 19.48
C ASN A 523 -13.85 -0.61 20.19
N LEU A 524 -13.43 -0.17 21.37
CA LEU A 524 -14.07 0.85 22.20
C LEU A 524 -13.12 2.04 22.50
N ASN A 525 -12.09 2.23 21.67
CA ASN A 525 -11.00 3.17 21.96
C ASN A 525 -11.46 4.65 21.94
N SER A 526 -10.67 5.55 22.52
CA SER A 526 -10.90 7.01 22.48
C SER A 526 -12.31 7.41 22.97
N ASN A 527 -12.68 6.89 24.14
CA ASN A 527 -13.98 7.12 24.79
C ASN A 527 -13.76 7.60 26.25
N LYS A 528 -14.81 7.58 27.07
CA LYS A 528 -14.79 7.98 28.48
C LYS A 528 -15.15 6.82 29.41
N LEU A 529 -14.95 5.58 28.95
CA LEU A 529 -15.20 4.36 29.74
C LEU A 529 -14.28 4.31 30.96
N GLN A 530 -14.75 3.66 32.02
CA GLN A 530 -14.12 3.62 33.34
C GLN A 530 -14.36 2.24 34.00
N GLY A 531 -14.15 2.12 35.31
CA GLY A 531 -14.30 0.84 36.00
C GLY A 531 -13.19 -0.14 35.65
N LYS A 532 -13.43 -1.44 35.84
CA LYS A 532 -12.48 -2.50 35.52
C LYS A 532 -12.79 -3.14 34.17
N ILE A 533 -11.76 -3.69 33.52
CA ILE A 533 -11.97 -4.66 32.43
C ILE A 533 -12.62 -5.91 33.07
N PRO A 534 -13.80 -6.37 32.62
CA PRO A 534 -14.45 -7.54 33.21
C PRO A 534 -13.67 -8.81 32.90
N THR A 535 -13.63 -9.74 33.86
CA THR A 535 -12.86 -11.00 33.73
C THR A 535 -13.49 -11.97 32.72
N GLU A 536 -14.80 -11.81 32.54
CA GLU A 536 -15.69 -12.47 31.61
C GLU A 536 -15.39 -12.08 30.14
N LEU A 537 -14.64 -11.01 29.88
CA LEU A 537 -14.15 -10.70 28.52
C LEU A 537 -13.25 -11.82 27.96
N GLY A 538 -12.63 -12.62 28.84
CA GLY A 538 -11.90 -13.84 28.46
C GLY A 538 -12.78 -15.02 28.04
N ASP A 539 -14.12 -14.89 28.03
CA ASP A 539 -15.06 -15.87 27.47
C ASP A 539 -15.44 -15.58 26.00
N CYS A 540 -15.02 -14.43 25.44
CA CYS A 540 -15.16 -14.13 24.00
C CYS A 540 -14.14 -14.96 23.17
N THR A 541 -14.29 -16.28 23.13
CA THR A 541 -13.28 -17.22 22.58
C THR A 541 -12.91 -17.00 21.11
N SER A 542 -13.74 -16.28 20.34
CA SER A 542 -13.47 -15.95 18.94
C SER A 542 -12.66 -14.65 18.74
N LEU A 543 -12.34 -13.93 19.82
CA LEU A 543 -11.79 -12.57 19.76
C LEU A 543 -10.37 -12.56 19.16
N THR A 544 -10.22 -11.87 18.02
CA THR A 544 -8.95 -11.69 17.29
C THR A 544 -8.35 -10.31 17.55
N THR A 545 -9.19 -9.29 17.74
CA THR A 545 -8.80 -7.91 18.05
C THR A 545 -9.55 -7.38 19.28
N LEU A 546 -8.79 -6.88 20.26
CA LEU A 546 -9.31 -6.15 21.41
C LEU A 546 -8.61 -4.79 21.53
N ASP A 547 -9.32 -3.71 21.25
CA ASP A 547 -8.86 -2.33 21.48
C ASP A 547 -9.79 -1.61 22.48
N LEU A 548 -9.23 -1.27 23.64
CA LEU A 548 -9.85 -0.48 24.70
C LEU A 548 -9.01 0.78 25.02
N GLY A 549 -8.10 1.17 24.13
CA GLY A 549 -7.14 2.25 24.37
C GLY A 549 -7.79 3.63 24.58
N LYS A 550 -7.05 4.58 25.14
CA LYS A 550 -7.48 5.99 25.33
C LYS A 550 -8.83 6.10 26.05
N ASN A 551 -8.91 5.51 27.24
CA ASN A 551 -10.09 5.52 28.13
C ASN A 551 -9.63 5.79 29.59
N ASN A 552 -10.55 5.70 30.56
CA ASN A 552 -10.28 5.84 32.00
C ASN A 552 -10.35 4.49 32.75
N LEU A 553 -10.09 3.37 32.08
CA LEU A 553 -10.17 2.03 32.68
C LEU A 553 -9.10 1.85 33.76
N GLN A 554 -9.44 1.16 34.85
CA GLN A 554 -8.62 1.06 36.06
C GLN A 554 -8.61 -0.36 36.63
N GLY A 555 -7.67 -0.63 37.54
CA GLY A 555 -7.48 -1.97 38.10
C GLY A 555 -6.65 -2.87 37.19
N GLU A 556 -6.70 -4.17 37.43
CA GLU A 556 -5.78 -5.15 36.86
C GLU A 556 -6.26 -5.69 35.51
N ILE A 557 -5.31 -6.05 34.63
CA ILE A 557 -5.61 -6.75 33.37
C ILE A 557 -6.03 -8.18 33.72
N PRO A 558 -7.23 -8.66 33.34
CA PRO A 558 -7.67 -10.00 33.71
C PRO A 558 -6.80 -11.10 33.10
N ASP A 559 -6.25 -11.98 33.95
CA ASP A 559 -5.53 -13.20 33.56
C ASP A 559 -6.25 -14.02 32.47
N ARG A 560 -7.58 -14.01 32.47
CA ARG A 560 -8.39 -14.79 31.52
C ARG A 560 -8.19 -14.37 30.06
N ILE A 561 -7.69 -13.16 29.80
CA ILE A 561 -7.32 -12.70 28.46
C ILE A 561 -6.22 -13.58 27.85
N THR A 562 -5.32 -14.19 28.66
CA THR A 562 -4.26 -15.06 28.13
C THR A 562 -4.77 -16.40 27.57
N ALA A 563 -6.04 -16.73 27.83
CA ALA A 563 -6.73 -17.91 27.31
C ALA A 563 -7.37 -17.69 25.92
N LEU A 564 -7.39 -16.46 25.40
CA LEU A 564 -7.99 -16.12 24.11
C LEU A 564 -7.09 -16.55 22.94
N ALA A 565 -7.18 -17.83 22.57
CA ALA A 565 -6.28 -18.46 21.59
C ALA A 565 -6.28 -17.84 20.18
N GLN A 566 -7.31 -17.07 19.81
CA GLN A 566 -7.40 -16.37 18.52
C GLN A 566 -6.89 -14.93 18.56
N LEU A 567 -6.58 -14.38 19.74
CA LEU A 567 -6.25 -12.96 19.91
C LEU A 567 -4.87 -12.65 19.32
N GLN A 568 -4.87 -11.75 18.32
CA GLN A 568 -3.68 -11.33 17.56
C GLN A 568 -3.49 -9.81 17.56
N CYS A 569 -4.36 -9.04 18.22
CA CYS A 569 -4.18 -7.62 18.51
C CYS A 569 -4.75 -7.32 19.90
N LEU A 570 -3.94 -6.70 20.76
CA LEU A 570 -4.34 -6.24 22.09
C LEU A 570 -3.82 -4.82 22.33
N VAL A 571 -4.74 -3.85 22.43
CA VAL A 571 -4.45 -2.45 22.70
C VAL A 571 -5.22 -2.00 23.94
N LEU A 572 -4.51 -1.75 25.03
CA LEU A 572 -5.05 -1.25 26.30
C LEU A 572 -4.41 0.09 26.72
N SER A 573 -3.65 0.73 25.82
CA SER A 573 -2.83 1.88 26.14
C SER A 573 -3.61 3.14 26.49
N HIS A 574 -2.95 4.12 27.10
CA HIS A 574 -3.56 5.40 27.51
C HIS A 574 -4.79 5.18 28.41
N ASN A 575 -4.59 4.44 29.50
CA ASN A 575 -5.60 4.12 30.50
C ASN A 575 -5.00 4.29 31.92
N ASN A 576 -5.73 3.86 32.94
CA ASN A 576 -5.36 3.94 34.35
C ASN A 576 -5.16 2.54 34.98
N LEU A 577 -4.78 1.54 34.17
CA LEU A 577 -4.62 0.15 34.59
C LEU A 577 -3.40 -0.03 35.52
N SER A 578 -3.48 -1.01 36.41
CA SER A 578 -2.54 -1.26 37.50
C SER A 578 -2.26 -2.75 37.70
N GLY A 579 -1.44 -3.13 38.67
CA GLY A 579 -1.05 -4.53 38.89
C GLY A 579 -0.03 -4.99 37.84
N SER A 580 0.22 -6.30 37.77
CA SER A 580 1.19 -6.87 36.83
C SER A 580 0.59 -7.22 35.47
N ILE A 581 1.45 -7.28 34.44
CA ILE A 581 1.11 -7.95 33.18
C ILE A 581 0.89 -9.45 33.48
N PRO A 582 -0.20 -10.09 33.00
CA PRO A 582 -0.46 -11.51 33.22
C PRO A 582 0.69 -12.43 32.77
N SER A 583 1.18 -13.28 33.68
CA SER A 583 2.33 -14.17 33.49
C SER A 583 1.96 -15.66 33.50
N LYS A 584 0.79 -16.01 32.95
CA LYS A 584 0.36 -17.40 32.77
C LYS A 584 0.75 -17.88 31.36
N PRO A 585 1.03 -19.18 31.18
CA PRO A 585 1.27 -19.76 29.86
C PRO A 585 0.19 -19.32 28.86
N SER A 586 0.66 -18.67 27.81
CA SER A 586 -0.16 -17.98 26.82
C SER A 586 -0.63 -18.93 25.72
N VAL A 587 -1.89 -18.80 25.30
CA VAL A 587 -2.36 -19.34 24.01
C VAL A 587 -2.70 -18.24 23.00
N TYR A 588 -2.75 -16.98 23.45
CA TYR A 588 -2.89 -15.79 22.62
C TYR A 588 -1.58 -15.43 21.88
N PHE A 589 -1.67 -14.75 20.73
CA PHE A 589 -0.58 -14.51 19.76
C PHE A 589 0.19 -15.77 19.28
N HIS A 590 -0.47 -16.93 19.28
CA HIS A 590 0.00 -18.10 18.53
C HIS A 590 -0.51 -18.07 17.08
N GLN A 591 0.11 -18.89 16.22
CA GLN A 591 -0.29 -18.97 14.81
C GLN A 591 -1.56 -19.82 14.66
N THR A 592 -2.65 -19.20 14.20
CA THR A 592 -3.93 -19.86 13.93
C THR A 592 -4.33 -19.73 12.46
N ASP A 593 -5.10 -20.70 11.97
CA ASP A 593 -5.71 -20.66 10.63
C ASP A 593 -6.93 -19.73 10.66
N MET A 594 -6.73 -18.48 10.23
CA MET A 594 -7.75 -17.44 10.22
C MET A 594 -8.71 -17.63 9.04
N PRO A 595 -10.04 -17.63 9.25
CA PRO A 595 -11.03 -17.91 8.20
C PRO A 595 -11.26 -16.74 7.22
N ASP A 596 -10.74 -15.55 7.52
CA ASP A 596 -10.84 -14.36 6.68
C ASP A 596 -9.53 -13.55 6.74
N LEU A 597 -9.13 -13.00 5.59
CA LEU A 597 -7.92 -12.21 5.38
C LEU A 597 -8.11 -10.72 5.76
N SER A 598 -9.35 -10.23 5.86
CA SER A 598 -9.66 -8.83 6.20
C SER A 598 -9.08 -8.38 7.55
N PHE A 599 -8.91 -9.33 8.49
CA PHE A 599 -8.44 -9.08 9.85
C PHE A 599 -6.93 -8.88 9.99
N LEU A 600 -6.14 -9.01 8.91
CA LEU A 600 -4.67 -9.03 8.98
C LEU A 600 -4.01 -7.68 9.31
N GLN A 601 -4.70 -6.55 9.20
CA GLN A 601 -4.10 -5.21 9.31
C GLN A 601 -3.45 -4.91 10.68
N HIS A 602 -3.95 -5.49 11.77
CA HIS A 602 -3.49 -5.21 13.14
C HIS A 602 -2.73 -6.39 13.77
N ARG A 603 -2.32 -7.37 12.95
CA ARG A 603 -1.72 -8.63 13.42
C ARG A 603 -0.37 -8.42 14.10
N GLY A 604 -0.28 -8.85 15.36
CA GLY A 604 0.95 -8.86 16.15
C GLY A 604 1.18 -7.61 17.01
N ILE A 605 0.16 -6.77 17.22
CA ILE A 605 0.26 -5.57 18.06
C ILE A 605 -0.07 -5.92 19.53
N PHE A 606 0.88 -5.66 20.43
CA PHE A 606 0.71 -5.77 21.89
C PHE A 606 1.07 -4.43 22.56
N ASP A 607 0.07 -3.59 22.80
CA ASP A 607 0.24 -2.23 23.34
C ASP A 607 -0.47 -2.05 24.69
N LEU A 608 0.33 -1.90 25.75
CA LEU A 608 -0.11 -1.57 27.11
C LEU A 608 0.48 -0.23 27.59
N SER A 609 1.03 0.58 26.68
CA SER A 609 1.73 1.82 27.01
C SER A 609 0.86 2.86 27.72
N HIS A 610 1.46 3.85 28.39
CA HIS A 610 0.73 4.93 29.09
C HIS A 610 -0.33 4.41 30.07
N ASN A 611 0.12 3.62 31.06
CA ASN A 611 -0.69 3.05 32.14
C ASN A 611 0.08 3.13 33.48
N ARG A 612 -0.36 2.42 34.54
CA ARG A 612 0.32 2.31 35.84
C ARG A 612 0.67 0.86 36.18
N LEU A 613 0.99 0.04 35.17
CA LEU A 613 1.35 -1.37 35.35
C LEU A 613 2.68 -1.51 36.09
N THR A 614 2.79 -2.51 36.95
CA THR A 614 3.89 -2.77 37.89
C THR A 614 4.42 -4.19 37.77
N GLY A 615 5.37 -4.59 38.62
CA GLY A 615 5.95 -5.93 38.59
C GLY A 615 6.93 -6.13 37.41
N PRO A 616 7.33 -7.37 37.10
CA PRO A 616 8.22 -7.67 35.98
C PRO A 616 7.46 -7.73 34.64
N ILE A 617 8.21 -7.64 33.55
CA ILE A 617 7.75 -8.12 32.24
C ILE A 617 7.79 -9.66 32.27
N PRO A 618 6.72 -10.40 31.90
CA PRO A 618 6.72 -11.86 31.91
C PRO A 618 7.70 -12.48 30.90
N GLU A 619 8.36 -13.58 31.27
CA GLU A 619 9.17 -14.36 30.31
C GLU A 619 8.26 -15.07 29.29
N GLU A 620 7.01 -15.35 29.64
CA GLU A 620 5.97 -15.97 28.81
C GLU A 620 5.62 -15.13 27.56
N LEU A 621 5.92 -13.82 27.54
CA LEU A 621 5.76 -13.01 26.32
C LEU A 621 6.69 -13.46 25.18
N GLY A 622 7.76 -14.22 25.48
CA GLY A 622 8.62 -14.84 24.46
C GLY A 622 8.00 -16.04 23.74
N ASP A 623 6.82 -16.52 24.17
CA ASP A 623 6.05 -17.58 23.50
C ASP A 623 5.05 -17.03 22.45
N CYS A 624 4.76 -15.72 22.50
CA CYS A 624 3.78 -15.03 21.64
C CYS A 624 4.28 -14.80 20.19
N VAL A 625 4.64 -15.87 19.48
CA VAL A 625 5.39 -15.87 18.19
C VAL A 625 4.81 -15.06 17.03
N VAL A 626 3.53 -14.68 17.08
CA VAL A 626 2.89 -13.80 16.07
C VAL A 626 3.16 -12.30 16.33
N VAL A 627 3.66 -11.92 17.51
CA VAL A 627 3.92 -10.52 17.87
C VAL A 627 4.96 -9.88 16.94
N VAL A 628 4.63 -8.65 16.51
CA VAL A 628 5.41 -7.77 15.63
C VAL A 628 5.80 -6.50 16.39
N GLU A 629 4.93 -5.96 17.23
CA GLU A 629 5.21 -4.77 18.05
C GLU A 629 4.87 -4.99 19.53
N ILE A 630 5.80 -4.65 20.42
CA ILE A 630 5.61 -4.60 21.88
C ILE A 630 5.79 -3.15 22.34
N LEU A 631 4.70 -2.55 22.83
CA LEU A 631 4.67 -1.18 23.32
C LEU A 631 4.24 -1.19 24.81
N LEU A 632 5.21 -1.04 25.70
CA LEU A 632 5.02 -1.06 27.17
C LEU A 632 5.48 0.24 27.84
N SER A 633 5.73 1.28 27.05
CA SER A 633 6.32 2.52 27.54
C SER A 633 5.41 3.34 28.46
N ASN A 634 6.01 4.21 29.27
CA ASN A 634 5.33 5.08 30.23
C ASN A 634 4.42 4.29 31.20
N ASN A 635 5.05 3.41 31.99
CA ASN A 635 4.42 2.56 33.00
C ASN A 635 5.30 2.56 34.29
N HIS A 636 5.08 1.61 35.20
CA HIS A 636 5.87 1.41 36.42
C HIS A 636 6.51 0.00 36.47
N LEU A 637 6.78 -0.60 35.31
CA LEU A 637 7.36 -1.94 35.18
C LEU A 637 8.79 -1.96 35.75
N SER A 638 9.19 -3.11 36.28
CA SER A 638 10.37 -3.29 37.13
C SER A 638 11.04 -4.65 36.85
N GLY A 639 12.00 -5.07 37.69
CA GLY A 639 12.77 -6.29 37.43
C GLY A 639 13.78 -6.11 36.30
N GLN A 640 14.05 -7.16 35.53
CA GLN A 640 14.98 -7.14 34.39
C GLN A 640 14.20 -7.24 33.06
N ILE A 641 14.85 -6.93 31.94
CA ILE A 641 14.28 -7.21 30.61
C ILE A 641 14.39 -8.72 30.35
N PRO A 642 13.30 -9.45 30.07
CA PRO A 642 13.32 -10.88 29.80
C PRO A 642 14.21 -11.25 28.62
N ALA A 643 14.99 -12.32 28.77
CA ALA A 643 15.81 -12.83 27.67
C ALA A 643 14.95 -13.56 26.62
N SER A 644 13.77 -14.07 27.01
CA SER A 644 12.84 -14.76 26.12
C SER A 644 12.33 -13.91 24.94
N LEU A 645 12.32 -12.58 25.05
CA LEU A 645 11.81 -11.68 23.99
C LEU A 645 12.56 -11.86 22.67
N SER A 646 13.82 -12.32 22.67
CA SER A 646 14.56 -12.61 21.43
C SER A 646 14.04 -13.82 20.65
N ARG A 647 13.11 -14.61 21.22
CA ARG A 647 12.42 -15.72 20.53
C ARG A 647 11.37 -15.20 19.54
N LEU A 648 10.95 -13.94 19.67
CA LEU A 648 9.97 -13.30 18.80
C LEU A 648 10.61 -12.91 17.46
N THR A 649 10.83 -13.89 16.59
CA THR A 649 11.50 -13.70 15.29
C THR A 649 10.75 -12.79 14.30
N ASN A 650 9.52 -12.40 14.62
CA ASN A 650 8.70 -11.44 13.88
C ASN A 650 8.76 -10.00 14.42
N LEU A 651 9.36 -9.78 15.59
CA LEU A 651 9.39 -8.49 16.28
C LEU A 651 10.16 -7.43 15.46
N THR A 652 9.48 -6.34 15.11
CA THR A 652 10.04 -5.15 14.47
C THR A 652 10.24 -4.00 15.44
N ASN A 653 9.39 -3.87 16.47
CA ASN A 653 9.41 -2.73 17.37
C ASN A 653 9.31 -3.16 18.83
N LEU A 654 10.23 -2.67 19.67
CA LEU A 654 10.26 -2.92 21.11
C LEU A 654 10.46 -1.59 21.85
N ASP A 655 9.38 -1.06 22.43
CA ASP A 655 9.41 0.11 23.29
C ASP A 655 9.08 -0.25 24.74
N LEU A 656 10.09 -0.16 25.60
CA LEU A 656 10.01 -0.37 27.05
C LEU A 656 10.31 0.93 27.82
N SER A 657 10.34 2.07 27.15
CA SER A 657 10.84 3.34 27.71
C SER A 657 9.96 3.93 28.81
N GLY A 658 10.53 4.75 29.70
CA GLY A 658 9.76 5.40 30.77
C GLY A 658 9.20 4.39 31.78
N ASN A 659 10.08 3.53 32.31
CA ASN A 659 9.77 2.49 33.30
C ASN A 659 10.85 2.45 34.40
N HIS A 660 10.77 1.48 35.30
CA HIS A 660 11.74 1.25 36.39
C HIS A 660 12.60 0.00 36.16
N LEU A 661 12.83 -0.41 34.90
CA LEU A 661 13.56 -1.63 34.55
C LEU A 661 15.04 -1.54 34.95
N THR A 662 15.58 -2.62 35.50
CA THR A 662 16.92 -2.74 36.11
C THR A 662 17.73 -3.88 35.49
N GLY A 663 18.91 -4.17 36.04
CA GLY A 663 19.81 -5.20 35.49
C GLY A 663 20.54 -4.73 34.23
N SER A 664 21.01 -5.68 33.42
CA SER A 664 21.68 -5.43 32.15
C SER A 664 20.78 -5.74 30.95
N ILE A 665 21.04 -5.08 29.82
CA ILE A 665 20.38 -5.42 28.55
C ILE A 665 20.81 -6.84 28.12
N PRO A 666 19.88 -7.79 27.87
CA PRO A 666 20.24 -9.15 27.45
C PRO A 666 20.97 -9.17 26.11
N GLU A 667 22.09 -9.91 26.02
CA GLU A 667 22.82 -10.07 24.75
C GLU A 667 21.99 -10.81 23.68
N GLN A 668 21.03 -11.62 24.13
CA GLN A 668 20.11 -12.39 23.29
C GLN A 668 19.30 -11.50 22.34
N ILE A 669 18.89 -10.30 22.78
CA ILE A 669 18.10 -9.34 21.97
C ILE A 669 18.79 -9.04 20.63
N GLY A 670 20.12 -9.00 20.59
CA GLY A 670 20.92 -8.79 19.39
C GLY A 670 20.73 -9.82 18.26
N HIS A 671 20.03 -10.93 18.52
CA HIS A 671 19.73 -11.97 17.54
C HIS A 671 18.33 -11.84 16.91
N SER A 672 17.58 -10.77 17.22
CA SER A 672 16.22 -10.52 16.69
C SER A 672 16.30 -9.97 15.26
N PRO A 673 16.08 -10.78 14.20
CA PRO A 673 16.60 -10.47 12.87
C PRO A 673 15.80 -9.40 12.11
N LYS A 674 14.60 -9.05 12.59
CA LYS A 674 13.69 -8.08 11.97
C LYS A 674 13.53 -6.79 12.78
N LEU A 675 14.26 -6.65 13.89
CA LEU A 675 14.10 -5.53 14.82
C LEU A 675 14.57 -4.21 14.17
N GLN A 676 13.65 -3.27 14.04
CA GLN A 676 13.80 -1.95 13.43
C GLN A 676 13.77 -0.82 14.48
N GLY A 677 12.94 -0.94 15.51
CA GLY A 677 12.87 -0.01 16.63
C GLY A 677 13.27 -0.68 17.94
N LEU A 678 14.23 -0.08 18.66
CA LEU A 678 14.56 -0.48 20.03
C LEU A 678 14.66 0.76 20.92
N ASN A 679 13.64 0.97 21.77
CA ASN A 679 13.55 2.08 22.70
C ASN A 679 13.52 1.57 24.15
N LEU A 680 14.63 1.76 24.87
CA LEU A 680 14.80 1.41 26.28
C LEU A 680 15.03 2.67 27.15
N ALA A 681 14.69 3.84 26.62
CA ALA A 681 14.95 5.14 27.24
C ALA A 681 14.33 5.31 28.64
N SER A 682 14.88 6.21 29.45
CA SER A 682 14.32 6.63 30.75
C SER A 682 13.98 5.44 31.66
N ASN A 683 14.99 4.64 31.97
CA ASN A 683 14.90 3.43 32.79
C ASN A 683 16.04 3.40 33.83
N HIS A 684 16.31 2.25 34.45
CA HIS A 684 17.36 2.04 35.45
C HIS A 684 18.40 0.99 35.02
N LEU A 685 18.54 0.75 33.71
CA LEU A 685 19.43 -0.27 33.13
C LEU A 685 20.90 0.07 33.38
N THR A 686 21.72 -0.97 33.58
CA THR A 686 23.11 -0.91 34.06
C THR A 686 24.03 -1.82 33.24
N GLY A 687 25.34 -1.66 33.42
CA GLY A 687 26.33 -2.42 32.65
C GLY A 687 26.47 -1.91 31.22
N ARG A 688 27.05 -2.75 30.36
CA ARG A 688 27.50 -2.35 29.01
C ARG A 688 26.43 -2.56 27.95
N ILE A 689 26.53 -1.80 26.87
CA ILE A 689 25.78 -2.06 25.63
C ILE A 689 26.27 -3.38 25.02
N PRO A 690 25.41 -4.38 24.73
CA PRO A 690 25.82 -5.67 24.22
C PRO A 690 26.57 -5.60 22.89
N LYS A 691 27.64 -6.39 22.74
CA LYS A 691 28.37 -6.50 21.46
C LYS A 691 27.49 -7.08 20.34
N SER A 692 26.54 -7.94 20.69
CA SER A 692 25.58 -8.57 19.80
C SER A 692 24.64 -7.59 19.10
N PHE A 693 24.50 -6.34 19.59
CA PHE A 693 23.69 -5.33 18.89
C PHE A 693 24.23 -5.04 17.48
N GLY A 694 25.53 -5.25 17.23
CA GLY A 694 26.12 -5.19 15.89
C GLY A 694 25.68 -6.30 14.92
N LEU A 695 24.77 -7.19 15.33
CA LEU A 695 24.12 -8.21 14.48
C LEU A 695 22.70 -7.79 14.03
N LEU A 696 22.13 -6.72 14.62
CA LEU A 696 20.78 -6.22 14.33
C LEU A 696 20.72 -5.47 12.99
N GLY A 697 21.02 -6.16 11.89
CA GLY A 697 21.17 -5.62 10.53
C GLY A 697 19.91 -5.02 9.88
N SER A 698 18.89 -4.67 10.65
CA SER A 698 17.69 -3.92 10.20
C SER A 698 17.29 -2.80 11.19
N LEU A 699 18.08 -2.55 12.24
CA LEU A 699 17.75 -1.61 13.31
C LEU A 699 17.92 -0.16 12.86
N VAL A 700 16.83 0.62 12.92
CA VAL A 700 16.65 1.99 12.38
C VAL A 700 16.74 3.07 13.45
N LYS A 701 16.11 2.82 14.60
CA LYS A 701 16.09 3.69 15.78
C LYS A 701 16.61 2.92 16.99
N LEU A 702 17.71 3.39 17.59
CA LEU A 702 18.23 2.88 18.85
C LEU A 702 18.21 4.01 19.88
N ASN A 703 17.39 3.87 20.92
CA ASN A 703 17.31 4.83 22.01
C ASN A 703 17.52 4.15 23.37
N LEU A 704 18.63 4.49 24.02
CA LEU A 704 19.02 4.04 25.36
C LEU A 704 19.18 5.22 26.35
N THR A 705 18.69 6.42 26.01
CA THR A 705 18.90 7.64 26.80
C THR A 705 18.40 7.52 28.24
N LYS A 706 18.97 8.29 29.17
CA LYS A 706 18.53 8.39 30.58
C LYS A 706 18.50 7.01 31.26
N ASN A 707 19.65 6.35 31.27
CA ASN A 707 19.87 5.08 31.95
C ASN A 707 21.14 5.17 32.84
N LYS A 708 21.65 4.03 33.31
CA LYS A 708 22.84 3.93 34.17
C LYS A 708 23.92 3.07 33.49
N LEU A 709 23.90 2.96 32.16
CA LEU A 709 24.81 2.14 31.34
C LEU A 709 26.26 2.67 31.41
N ASP A 710 27.24 1.77 31.37
CA ASP A 710 28.65 2.07 31.56
C ASP A 710 29.60 1.28 30.62
N GLY A 711 30.91 1.40 30.84
CA GLY A 711 31.94 0.85 29.97
C GLY A 711 32.13 1.67 28.70
N SER A 712 32.72 1.05 27.67
CA SER A 712 32.96 1.65 26.36
C SER A 712 31.98 1.16 25.31
N LEU A 713 31.78 1.99 24.28
CA LEU A 713 30.91 1.69 23.16
C LEU A 713 31.52 0.56 22.30
N PRO A 714 30.79 -0.53 21.99
CA PRO A 714 31.36 -1.63 21.23
C PRO A 714 31.48 -1.29 19.74
N ALA A 715 32.68 -1.45 19.18
CA ALA A 715 32.98 -1.22 17.77
C ALA A 715 32.08 -2.00 16.78
N SER A 716 31.45 -3.10 17.22
CA SER A 716 30.48 -3.86 16.42
C SER A 716 29.22 -3.06 16.05
N LEU A 717 28.88 -1.96 16.76
CA LEU A 717 27.80 -1.06 16.34
C LEU A 717 28.06 -0.41 14.98
N GLY A 718 29.32 -0.27 14.55
CA GLY A 718 29.66 0.17 13.19
C GLY A 718 29.18 -0.78 12.08
N ASN A 719 28.69 -1.97 12.41
CA ASN A 719 28.04 -2.88 11.46
C ASN A 719 26.56 -2.52 11.20
N LEU A 720 25.95 -1.63 12.00
CA LEU A 720 24.58 -1.19 11.86
C LEU A 720 24.42 -0.23 10.67
N LYS A 721 24.52 -0.80 9.47
CA LYS A 721 24.34 -0.12 8.18
C LYS A 721 22.90 0.34 7.92
N GLU A 722 21.95 -0.05 8.77
CA GLU A 722 20.54 0.32 8.63
C GLU A 722 20.03 1.25 9.76
N LEU A 723 20.92 1.89 10.54
CA LEU A 723 20.56 2.79 11.66
C LEU A 723 20.59 4.28 11.27
N THR A 724 19.42 4.92 11.33
CA THR A 724 19.25 6.37 11.14
C THR A 724 19.47 7.19 12.41
N HIS A 725 19.15 6.66 13.59
CA HIS A 725 19.14 7.42 14.84
C HIS A 725 19.73 6.63 16.00
N MET A 726 20.70 7.23 16.68
CA MET A 726 21.34 6.69 17.88
C MET A 726 21.30 7.71 19.01
N ASP A 727 20.54 7.42 20.08
CA ASP A 727 20.55 8.20 21.31
C ASP A 727 21.02 7.34 22.49
N LEU A 728 22.17 7.70 23.05
CA LEU A 728 22.84 7.10 24.20
C LEU A 728 23.06 8.12 25.33
N SER A 729 22.43 9.29 25.24
CA SER A 729 22.65 10.42 26.14
C SER A 729 22.22 10.13 27.60
N PHE A 730 22.65 10.97 28.55
CA PHE A 730 22.33 10.85 29.98
C PHE A 730 22.64 9.44 30.54
N ASN A 731 23.89 8.99 30.40
CA ASN A 731 24.38 7.68 30.85
C ASN A 731 25.75 7.81 31.54
N LYS A 732 26.50 6.72 31.71
CA LYS A 732 27.86 6.69 32.28
C LYS A 732 28.89 6.08 31.31
N LEU A 733 28.58 6.04 30.01
CA LEU A 733 29.44 5.49 28.96
C LEU A 733 30.75 6.28 28.87
N SER A 734 31.84 5.62 28.52
CA SER A 734 33.20 6.10 28.80
C SER A 734 34.25 5.57 27.82
N GLY A 735 35.43 6.21 27.80
CA GLY A 735 36.49 5.89 26.85
C GLY A 735 36.26 6.54 25.48
N GLU A 736 36.97 6.06 24.46
CA GLU A 736 36.97 6.67 23.12
C GLU A 736 35.80 6.18 22.27
N LEU A 737 35.39 6.98 21.28
CA LEU A 737 34.42 6.55 20.27
C LEU A 737 35.13 5.66 19.23
N PRO A 738 34.66 4.42 18.99
CA PRO A 738 35.29 3.54 18.01
C PRO A 738 35.12 4.10 16.59
N SER A 739 36.21 4.15 15.83
CA SER A 739 36.21 4.68 14.46
C SER A 739 35.36 3.83 13.50
N GLU A 740 35.03 2.59 13.87
CA GLU A 740 34.06 1.75 13.17
C GLU A 740 32.68 2.39 12.99
N LEU A 741 32.25 3.31 13.88
CA LEU A 741 31.01 4.06 13.72
C LEU A 741 30.96 4.80 12.37
N SER A 742 32.11 5.22 11.83
CA SER A 742 32.21 5.91 10.53
C SER A 742 31.63 5.10 9.36
N ARG A 743 31.40 3.79 9.52
CA ARG A 743 30.75 2.90 8.54
C ARG A 743 29.22 3.05 8.48
N MET A 744 28.60 3.75 9.44
CA MET A 744 27.15 3.95 9.55
C MET A 744 26.68 5.11 8.65
N LEU A 745 26.80 4.93 7.32
CA LEU A 745 26.75 6.00 6.32
C LEU A 745 25.43 6.80 6.23
N ASN A 746 24.38 6.33 6.87
CA ASN A 746 23.05 6.93 6.78
C ASN A 746 22.55 7.51 8.12
N LEU A 747 23.39 7.44 9.16
CA LEU A 747 23.10 8.02 10.46
C LEU A 747 22.79 9.51 10.30
N VAL A 748 21.69 9.95 10.90
CA VAL A 748 21.11 11.29 10.77
C VAL A 748 21.30 12.07 12.07
N GLY A 749 21.05 11.41 13.21
CA GLY A 749 21.23 11.98 14.54
C GLY A 749 22.04 11.07 15.45
N ILE A 750 23.13 11.62 16.00
CA ILE A 750 23.94 10.98 17.05
C ILE A 750 23.93 11.84 18.31
N TYR A 751 23.36 11.28 19.38
CA TYR A 751 23.15 11.95 20.66
C TYR A 751 23.85 11.14 21.75
N ILE A 752 24.96 11.68 22.29
CA ILE A 752 25.77 11.01 23.33
C ILE A 752 26.05 11.93 24.53
N GLN A 753 25.35 13.06 24.61
CA GLN A 753 25.57 14.09 25.62
C GLN A 753 25.30 13.63 27.05
N GLN A 754 25.97 14.26 28.02
CA GLN A 754 25.95 13.85 29.43
C GLN A 754 26.38 12.39 29.62
N ASN A 755 27.64 12.12 29.25
CA ASN A 755 28.32 10.85 29.45
C ASN A 755 29.74 11.10 30.01
N ARG A 756 30.67 10.18 29.80
CA ARG A 756 32.08 10.25 30.23
C ARG A 756 33.03 9.87 29.08
N PHE A 757 32.60 10.04 27.83
CA PHE A 757 33.44 9.77 26.66
C PHE A 757 34.66 10.71 26.64
N SER A 758 35.77 10.24 26.08
CA SER A 758 37.08 10.90 26.16
C SER A 758 37.93 10.63 24.93
N GLY A 759 39.09 11.28 24.81
CA GLY A 759 40.00 11.07 23.69
C GLY A 759 39.66 11.95 22.47
N PRO A 760 40.40 11.80 21.36
CA PRO A 760 40.22 12.58 20.14
C PRO A 760 39.07 12.06 19.27
N VAL A 761 38.44 12.98 18.54
CA VAL A 761 37.34 12.66 17.58
C VAL A 761 37.80 12.61 16.12
N GLU A 762 39.07 12.91 15.84
CA GLU A 762 39.66 12.96 14.48
C GLU A 762 39.45 11.66 13.69
N SER A 763 39.67 10.51 14.32
CA SER A 763 39.54 9.18 13.69
C SER A 763 38.10 8.82 13.31
N LEU A 764 37.10 9.38 14.00
CA LEU A 764 35.68 9.20 13.70
C LEU A 764 35.28 9.95 12.42
N PHE A 765 35.75 11.20 12.29
CA PHE A 765 35.47 12.05 11.13
C PHE A 765 36.43 11.81 9.95
N GLY A 766 37.30 10.80 10.01
CA GLY A 766 38.21 10.43 8.92
C GLY A 766 37.53 9.92 7.64
N SER A 767 36.26 9.52 7.70
CA SER A 767 35.44 9.12 6.54
C SER A 767 34.23 10.05 6.29
N SER A 768 34.29 11.29 6.79
CA SER A 768 33.14 12.24 6.84
C SER A 768 32.46 12.52 5.50
N LEU A 769 33.19 12.48 4.38
CA LEU A 769 32.65 12.62 3.00
C LEU A 769 31.58 11.57 2.61
N ALA A 770 31.33 10.57 3.45
CA ALA A 770 30.32 9.55 3.25
C ALA A 770 29.12 9.64 4.22
N TRP A 771 29.17 10.53 5.21
CA TRP A 771 28.14 10.68 6.24
C TRP A 771 27.06 11.70 5.86
N LYS A 772 25.82 11.42 6.28
CA LYS A 772 24.66 12.31 6.15
C LYS A 772 24.07 12.69 7.52
N VAL A 773 24.95 12.90 8.49
CA VAL A 773 24.56 13.30 9.86
C VAL A 773 24.16 14.77 9.86
N GLU A 774 22.97 15.04 10.38
CA GLU A 774 22.36 16.37 10.48
C GLU A 774 22.45 16.92 11.90
N THR A 775 22.45 16.04 12.91
CA THR A 775 22.64 16.43 14.32
C THR A 775 23.75 15.61 14.99
N VAL A 776 24.77 16.31 15.48
CA VAL A 776 25.86 15.78 16.31
C VAL A 776 25.78 16.47 17.66
N ASN A 777 25.35 15.74 18.71
CA ASN A 777 25.37 16.25 20.07
C ASN A 777 26.31 15.40 20.96
N PHE A 778 27.51 15.94 21.19
CA PHE A 778 28.61 15.35 21.97
C PHE A 778 28.83 16.09 23.31
N SER A 779 27.95 17.00 23.69
CA SER A 779 28.18 17.92 24.83
C SER A 779 28.23 17.24 26.20
N VAL A 780 28.80 17.92 27.18
CA VAL A 780 28.94 17.44 28.57
C VAL A 780 29.63 16.07 28.62
N ASN A 781 30.86 16.03 28.12
CA ASN A 781 31.74 14.86 28.06
C ASN A 781 33.19 15.28 28.40
N PHE A 782 34.17 14.41 28.12
CA PHE A 782 35.60 14.66 28.34
C PHE A 782 36.43 14.51 27.05
N PHE A 783 35.85 14.80 25.88
CA PHE A 783 36.58 14.76 24.60
C PHE A 783 37.73 15.77 24.58
N THR A 784 38.84 15.41 23.93
CA THR A 784 40.13 16.12 23.98
C THR A 784 40.76 16.25 22.59
N GLY A 785 41.74 17.14 22.46
CA GLY A 785 42.47 17.34 21.20
C GLY A 785 41.77 18.35 20.30
N SER A 786 42.26 18.48 19.06
CA SER A 786 41.75 19.45 18.10
C SER A 786 40.53 18.96 17.33
N LEU A 787 39.67 19.92 16.97
CA LEU A 787 38.60 19.70 16.01
C LEU A 787 39.22 19.48 14.62
N PRO A 788 38.89 18.39 13.90
CA PRO A 788 39.48 18.12 12.60
C PRO A 788 38.83 18.98 11.52
N SER A 789 39.61 19.46 10.54
CA SER A 789 39.07 20.16 9.36
C SER A 789 38.09 19.30 8.55
N SER A 790 38.22 17.97 8.62
CA SER A 790 37.27 17.03 8.00
C SER A 790 35.85 17.09 8.58
N LEU A 791 35.63 17.81 9.69
CA LEU A 791 34.29 18.10 10.22
C LEU A 791 33.50 19.04 9.28
N GLY A 792 34.19 19.91 8.53
CA GLY A 792 33.60 20.75 7.47
C GLY A 792 33.05 19.97 6.28
N ASN A 793 33.39 18.68 6.12
CA ASN A 793 32.85 17.85 5.05
C ASN A 793 31.40 17.38 5.30
N LEU A 794 30.86 17.56 6.52
CA LEU A 794 29.50 17.12 6.89
C LEU A 794 28.44 18.09 6.36
N SER A 795 28.31 18.24 5.04
CA SER A 795 27.48 19.27 4.39
C SER A 795 25.97 19.22 4.65
N TYR A 796 25.48 18.18 5.37
CA TYR A 796 24.11 18.03 5.85
C TYR A 796 23.91 18.51 7.31
N LEU A 797 24.98 18.91 8.01
CA LEU A 797 24.95 19.20 9.45
C LEU A 797 24.20 20.50 9.75
N THR A 798 23.05 20.39 10.43
CA THR A 798 22.23 21.52 10.89
C THR A 798 22.43 21.85 12.37
N ASN A 799 22.86 20.89 13.18
CA ASN A 799 23.06 21.07 14.62
C ASN A 799 24.37 20.40 15.09
N LEU A 800 25.28 21.22 15.64
CA LEU A 800 26.55 20.79 16.23
C LEU A 800 26.66 21.33 17.67
N ASP A 801 26.50 20.44 18.65
CA ASP A 801 26.65 20.75 20.07
C ASP A 801 27.84 19.99 20.67
N LEU A 802 28.91 20.74 21.00
CA LEU A 802 30.16 20.26 21.55
C LEU A 802 30.45 20.84 22.95
N HIS A 803 29.51 21.59 23.54
CA HIS A 803 29.77 22.38 24.75
C HIS A 803 30.14 21.52 25.97
N LYS A 804 30.83 22.09 26.97
CA LYS A 804 31.31 21.37 28.17
C LYS A 804 32.14 20.13 27.82
N ASN A 805 33.25 20.35 27.12
CA ASN A 805 34.24 19.32 26.76
C ASN A 805 35.67 19.83 27.08
N ARG A 806 36.70 19.22 26.50
CA ARG A 806 38.12 19.62 26.64
C ARG A 806 38.81 19.71 25.28
N PHE A 807 38.09 20.14 24.24
CA PHE A 807 38.67 20.40 22.93
C PHE A 807 39.69 21.55 23.02
N THR A 808 40.73 21.51 22.17
CA THR A 808 41.92 22.38 22.23
C THR A 808 42.38 22.82 20.85
N GLY A 809 43.09 23.94 20.74
CA GLY A 809 43.57 24.45 19.44
C GLY A 809 42.50 25.27 18.72
N GLY A 810 42.76 25.63 17.46
CA GLY A 810 41.91 26.55 16.70
C GLY A 810 40.57 25.94 16.25
N ILE A 811 39.60 26.82 15.99
CA ILE A 811 38.37 26.45 15.27
C ILE A 811 38.71 26.30 13.78
N PRO A 812 38.45 25.16 13.11
CA PRO A 812 38.75 24.99 11.69
C PRO A 812 37.93 25.93 10.81
N SER A 813 38.58 26.65 9.89
CA SER A 813 37.90 27.57 8.98
C SER A 813 36.99 26.84 7.98
N GLU A 814 37.24 25.56 7.74
CA GLU A 814 36.41 24.66 6.93
C GLU A 814 34.99 24.47 7.50
N LEU A 815 34.75 24.74 8.79
CA LEU A 815 33.39 24.77 9.35
C LEU A 815 32.53 25.88 8.72
N GLY A 816 33.14 26.94 8.20
CA GLY A 816 32.45 27.98 7.42
C GLY A 816 31.91 27.49 6.06
N SER A 817 32.15 26.23 5.67
CA SER A 817 31.51 25.61 4.50
C SER A 817 30.18 24.90 4.82
N LEU A 818 29.82 24.78 6.10
CA LEU A 818 28.60 24.11 6.56
C LEU A 818 27.37 25.03 6.43
N MET A 819 27.01 25.39 5.19
CA MET A 819 25.95 26.37 4.88
C MET A 819 24.54 26.00 5.38
N GLN A 820 24.32 24.77 5.87
CA GLN A 820 23.06 24.32 6.48
C GLN A 820 23.07 24.41 8.03
N LEU A 821 24.20 24.77 8.65
CA LEU A 821 24.34 24.80 10.11
C LEU A 821 23.48 25.91 10.71
N GLU A 822 22.54 25.53 11.58
CA GLU A 822 21.63 26.45 12.27
C GLU A 822 21.95 26.61 13.77
N PHE A 823 22.45 25.56 14.41
CA PHE A 823 22.85 25.56 15.82
C PHE A 823 24.32 25.17 15.96
N LEU A 824 25.10 26.02 16.63
CA LEU A 824 26.50 25.78 16.96
C LEU A 824 26.82 26.20 18.39
N ASP A 825 27.11 25.22 19.27
CA ASP A 825 27.64 25.49 20.61
C ASP A 825 28.99 24.78 20.81
N MET A 826 30.03 25.57 21.08
CA MET A 826 31.38 25.09 21.45
C MET A 826 31.82 25.65 22.81
N SER A 827 30.89 26.18 23.61
CA SER A 827 31.21 26.85 24.88
C SER A 827 31.75 25.91 25.96
N GLU A 828 32.39 26.47 27.00
CA GLU A 828 32.99 25.72 28.12
C GLU A 828 33.94 24.61 27.62
N ASN A 829 34.96 25.04 26.87
CA ASN A 829 36.01 24.20 26.28
C ASN A 829 37.38 24.87 26.47
N ASN A 830 38.43 24.36 25.82
CA ASN A 830 39.79 24.91 25.88
C ASN A 830 40.31 25.29 24.46
N ILE A 831 39.39 25.64 23.56
CA ILE A 831 39.67 26.07 22.17
C ILE A 831 40.39 27.42 22.21
N SER A 832 41.35 27.64 21.30
CA SER A 832 42.32 28.73 21.38
C SER A 832 42.76 29.23 20.01
N GLY A 833 42.96 30.54 19.88
CA GLY A 833 43.26 31.20 18.60
C GLY A 833 42.11 32.12 18.18
N ASP A 834 42.20 32.62 16.94
CA ASP A 834 41.29 33.64 16.42
C ASP A 834 39.98 33.01 15.89
N ILE A 835 38.89 33.79 15.86
CA ILE A 835 37.59 33.33 15.33
C ILE A 835 37.62 33.41 13.78
N PRO A 836 37.45 32.30 13.04
CA PRO A 836 37.46 32.33 11.58
C PRO A 836 36.30 33.15 11.00
N THR A 837 36.60 34.13 10.15
CA THR A 837 35.58 34.99 9.50
C THR A 837 34.58 34.18 8.68
N GLN A 838 34.98 33.03 8.15
CA GLN A 838 34.13 32.11 7.39
C GLN A 838 32.97 31.55 8.22
N ILE A 839 33.14 31.38 9.54
CA ILE A 839 32.08 30.89 10.44
C ILE A 839 31.09 32.02 10.75
N CYS A 840 31.58 33.25 10.92
CA CYS A 840 30.73 34.44 11.01
C CYS A 840 29.90 34.66 9.74
N GLY A 841 30.40 34.22 8.57
CA GLY A 841 29.69 34.25 7.29
C GLY A 841 28.58 33.19 7.10
N LEU A 842 28.35 32.29 8.06
CA LEU A 842 27.33 31.24 7.94
C LEU A 842 25.91 31.82 8.04
N THR A 843 25.24 31.93 6.89
CA THR A 843 23.93 32.60 6.73
C THR A 843 22.75 31.91 7.42
N SER A 844 22.90 30.66 7.85
CA SER A 844 21.80 29.82 8.37
C SER A 844 21.81 29.73 9.90
N ILE A 845 22.86 30.20 10.57
CA ILE A 845 22.99 30.12 12.03
C ILE A 845 21.92 30.97 12.73
N ARG A 846 21.17 30.31 13.62
CA ARG A 846 20.19 30.90 14.54
C ARG A 846 20.71 30.98 15.98
N PHE A 847 21.69 30.14 16.32
CA PHE A 847 22.33 30.11 17.64
C PHE A 847 23.82 29.80 17.50
N LEU A 848 24.65 30.71 18.00
CA LEU A 848 26.11 30.57 18.09
C LEU A 848 26.54 30.83 19.53
N ASN A 849 27.33 29.93 20.12
CA ASN A 849 27.88 30.11 21.46
C ASN A 849 29.33 29.63 21.53
N LEU A 850 30.24 30.56 21.83
CA LEU A 850 31.70 30.36 21.90
C LEU A 850 32.28 30.77 23.27
N ALA A 851 31.42 30.98 24.28
CA ALA A 851 31.81 31.44 25.61
C ALA A 851 32.71 30.45 26.37
N GLU A 852 33.41 30.94 27.40
CA GLU A 852 34.27 30.16 28.29
C GLU A 852 35.27 29.25 27.54
N ASN A 853 36.08 29.88 26.69
CA ASN A 853 37.19 29.29 25.95
C ASN A 853 38.46 30.17 26.08
N GLY A 854 39.52 29.83 25.34
CA GLY A 854 40.78 30.58 25.24
C GLY A 854 40.93 31.34 23.91
N LEU A 855 39.84 31.83 23.32
CA LEU A 855 39.88 32.58 22.06
C LEU A 855 40.51 33.98 22.23
N GLN A 856 41.12 34.46 21.16
CA GLN A 856 41.93 35.68 21.08
C GLN A 856 41.64 36.49 19.81
N GLY A 857 42.11 37.73 19.74
CA GLY A 857 42.00 38.58 18.54
C GLY A 857 40.70 39.39 18.46
N GLU A 858 40.46 40.05 17.32
CA GLU A 858 39.22 40.81 17.11
C GLU A 858 38.06 39.89 16.71
N VAL A 859 36.90 40.06 17.35
CA VAL A 859 35.66 39.38 16.92
C VAL A 859 35.21 39.96 15.57
N PRO A 860 35.08 39.14 14.50
CA PRO A 860 34.70 39.63 13.18
C PRO A 860 33.37 40.39 13.19
N SER A 861 33.35 41.59 12.59
CA SER A 861 32.23 42.53 12.65
C SER A 861 31.15 42.32 11.58
N GLU A 862 31.20 41.19 10.87
CA GLU A 862 30.33 40.81 9.76
C GLU A 862 29.51 39.54 10.06
N GLY A 863 28.35 39.42 9.44
CA GLY A 863 27.49 38.23 9.52
C GLY A 863 26.96 37.95 10.94
N VAL A 864 26.86 36.67 11.31
CA VAL A 864 26.20 36.26 12.57
C VAL A 864 26.98 36.66 13.83
N CYS A 865 28.28 36.94 13.71
CA CYS A 865 29.11 37.46 14.80
C CYS A 865 28.82 38.93 15.16
N GLN A 866 27.93 39.61 14.41
CA GLN A 866 27.50 40.98 14.67
C GLN A 866 26.41 41.10 15.77
N ASP A 867 25.78 40.00 16.19
CA ASP A 867 24.71 39.99 17.19
C ASP A 867 25.22 40.49 18.57
N PRO A 868 24.56 41.46 19.24
CA PRO A 868 25.15 42.22 20.35
C PRO A 868 25.17 41.48 21.70
N SER A 869 24.93 40.16 21.71
CA SER A 869 24.84 39.35 22.93
C SER A 869 26.21 38.98 23.48
N LYS A 870 26.83 39.90 24.25
CA LYS A 870 28.16 39.74 24.87
C LYS A 870 28.36 38.44 25.68
N SER A 871 27.28 37.81 26.16
CA SER A 871 27.33 36.51 26.85
C SER A 871 27.68 35.32 25.95
N LEU A 872 27.55 35.42 24.62
CA LEU A 872 27.89 34.35 23.68
C LEU A 872 29.41 34.23 23.42
N PHE A 873 30.19 35.23 23.88
CA PHE A 873 31.64 35.33 23.71
C PHE A 873 32.39 35.53 25.04
N SER A 874 31.69 35.65 26.18
CA SER A 874 32.31 35.92 27.50
C SER A 874 33.25 34.81 27.96
N GLY A 875 34.10 35.08 28.95
CA GLY A 875 35.11 34.13 29.46
C GLY A 875 36.42 34.14 28.66
N ASN A 876 36.34 34.29 27.34
CA ASN A 876 37.51 34.50 26.46
C ASN A 876 38.19 35.84 26.80
N LYS A 877 39.38 35.78 27.41
CA LYS A 877 40.06 36.97 28.00
C LYS A 877 40.80 37.84 26.98
N GLU A 878 41.14 37.28 25.83
CA GLU A 878 42.01 37.90 24.83
C GLU A 878 41.23 38.30 23.56
N LEU A 879 39.89 38.15 23.57
CA LEU A 879 39.00 38.72 22.56
C LEU A 879 38.83 40.24 22.75
N CYS A 880 38.87 40.95 21.64
CA CYS A 880 38.62 42.39 21.55
C CYS A 880 37.62 42.72 20.42
N GLY A 881 37.25 43.99 20.31
CA GLY A 881 36.33 44.50 19.30
C GLY A 881 34.96 44.89 19.86
N ARG A 882 34.15 45.47 18.96
CA ARG A 882 32.93 46.22 19.30
C ARG A 882 31.86 45.41 20.07
N VAL A 883 31.76 44.11 19.81
CA VAL A 883 30.75 43.22 20.43
C VAL A 883 31.14 42.85 21.87
N VAL A 884 32.44 42.68 22.14
CA VAL A 884 32.97 42.39 23.48
C VAL A 884 33.14 43.67 24.31
N GLY A 885 33.28 44.84 23.67
CA GLY A 885 33.42 46.13 24.35
C GLY A 885 34.80 46.31 25.00
N SER A 886 35.83 45.77 24.36
CA SER A 886 37.25 45.89 24.71
C SER A 886 38.01 46.36 23.48
N ASP A 887 38.68 47.52 23.55
CA ASP A 887 39.41 48.07 22.40
C ASP A 887 40.60 47.18 22.01
N CYS A 888 40.67 46.79 20.73
CA CYS A 888 41.82 46.09 20.20
C CYS A 888 43.03 47.03 20.17
N LYS A 889 44.10 46.66 20.90
CA LYS A 889 45.35 47.41 20.87
C LYS A 889 46.10 47.09 19.58
N SER A 890 46.12 48.04 18.65
CA SER A 890 47.04 48.02 17.51
C SER A 890 48.47 48.16 18.00
N ASP A 891 49.28 47.11 17.85
CA ASP A 891 50.71 47.10 18.19
C ASP A 891 51.53 47.81 17.10
N ASP A 892 51.26 49.11 16.93
CA ASP A 892 51.82 49.96 15.86
C ASP A 892 52.50 51.23 16.42
N GLU A 893 53.12 51.11 17.61
CA GLU A 893 54.01 52.15 18.14
C GLU A 893 55.25 51.58 18.87
N LYS A 894 56.24 51.13 18.06
CA LYS A 894 57.69 51.41 18.27
C LYS A 894 58.56 50.93 17.12
N THR A 895 59.02 51.87 16.30
CA THR A 895 60.28 51.74 15.57
C THR A 895 61.30 52.77 16.07
N LEU A 896 62.59 52.42 15.96
CA LEU A 896 63.75 53.30 16.11
C LEU A 896 64.01 53.93 17.50
N LEU A 897 64.84 53.26 18.31
CA LEU A 897 66.14 53.85 18.68
C LEU A 897 67.18 52.81 19.09
N SER A 898 68.44 53.11 18.74
CA SER A 898 69.71 52.50 19.19
C SER A 898 69.82 50.96 19.25
N ALA A 899 70.68 50.40 18.41
CA ALA A 899 71.40 49.18 18.75
C ALA A 899 72.29 49.40 20.00
N TRP A 900 72.62 48.28 20.69
CA TRP A 900 73.56 48.06 21.81
C TRP A 900 72.85 47.41 23.01
N GLY A 901 72.74 46.08 23.00
CA GLY A 901 72.12 45.30 24.09
C GLY A 901 72.26 43.77 24.03
N LEU A 902 73.01 43.22 23.06
CA LEU A 902 73.10 41.78 22.77
C LEU A 902 73.96 40.95 23.76
N SER A 903 74.01 41.35 25.03
CA SER A 903 74.93 40.77 26.03
C SER A 903 74.27 40.32 27.35
N GLY A 904 72.98 40.56 27.57
CA GLY A 904 72.34 40.31 28.88
C GLY A 904 71.64 38.95 29.04
N ILE A 905 70.90 38.50 28.01
CA ILE A 905 69.81 37.52 28.20
C ILE A 905 70.26 36.04 28.08
N VAL A 906 71.36 35.77 27.36
CA VAL A 906 71.86 34.40 27.08
C VAL A 906 72.29 33.65 28.36
N ILE A 907 72.61 34.36 29.44
CA ILE A 907 73.15 33.77 30.68
C ILE A 907 72.03 33.30 31.63
N GLY A 908 70.84 33.92 31.59
CA GLY A 908 69.74 33.59 32.52
C GLY A 908 69.03 32.26 32.21
N SER A 909 68.90 31.91 30.93
CA SER A 909 68.11 30.76 30.49
C SER A 909 68.76 29.40 30.76
N MET A 910 70.09 29.31 30.79
CA MET A 910 70.80 28.03 30.99
C MET A 910 70.67 27.46 32.41
N VAL A 911 70.47 28.30 33.43
CA VAL A 911 70.45 27.86 34.84
C VAL A 911 69.18 27.08 35.17
N ILE A 912 68.03 27.48 34.62
CA ILE A 912 66.72 26.87 34.93
C ILE A 912 66.59 25.47 34.30
N VAL A 913 67.15 25.26 33.10
CA VAL A 913 67.10 23.97 32.38
C VAL A 913 67.89 22.87 33.10
N PHE A 914 69.01 23.19 33.75
CA PHE A 914 69.79 22.20 34.50
C PHE A 914 69.09 21.69 35.77
N ALA A 915 68.29 22.53 36.44
CA ALA A 915 67.60 22.16 37.68
C ALA A 915 66.44 21.18 37.47
N SER A 916 65.67 21.35 36.39
CA SER A 916 64.53 20.48 36.05
C SER A 916 64.99 19.08 35.61
N VAL A 917 66.02 19.00 34.76
CA VAL A 917 66.59 17.74 34.27
C VAL A 917 67.13 16.88 35.42
N PHE A 918 67.81 17.47 36.41
CA PHE A 918 68.33 16.73 37.57
C PHE A 918 67.20 16.15 38.44
N SER A 919 66.10 16.89 38.58
CA SER A 919 64.91 16.48 39.33
C SER A 919 64.18 15.31 38.65
N LEU A 920 64.00 15.38 37.33
CA LEU A 920 63.35 14.32 36.55
C LEU A 920 64.18 13.02 36.56
N ARG A 921 65.51 13.12 36.49
CA ARG A 921 66.43 11.96 36.52
C ARG A 921 66.35 11.18 37.84
N ARG A 922 66.12 11.86 38.98
CA ARG A 922 65.86 11.23 40.28
C ARG A 922 64.52 10.51 40.37
N TYR A 923 63.50 10.98 39.66
CA TYR A 923 62.16 10.36 39.66
C TYR A 923 62.15 9.05 38.87
N VAL A 924 62.70 9.05 37.64
CA VAL A 924 62.72 7.87 36.76
C VAL A 924 63.50 6.69 37.35
N MET A 925 64.60 6.95 38.08
CA MET A 925 65.37 5.89 38.77
C MET A 925 64.59 5.14 39.87
N ARG A 926 63.44 5.63 40.34
CA ARG A 926 62.69 5.02 41.46
C ARG A 926 61.54 4.09 41.07
N ARG A 927 61.27 3.85 39.78
CA ARG A 927 60.12 3.03 39.33
C ARG A 927 60.44 1.87 38.36
N ARG A 928 61.70 1.43 38.26
CA ARG A 928 62.09 0.19 37.54
C ARG A 928 62.81 -0.84 38.45
N VAL A 929 62.15 -1.30 39.51
CA VAL A 929 62.56 -2.48 40.30
C VAL A 929 61.34 -3.32 40.71
N LYS A 930 60.94 -4.23 39.80
CA LYS A 930 60.12 -5.45 39.91
C LYS A 930 59.46 -5.64 38.54
N GLN A 931 60.16 -6.32 37.65
CA GLN A 931 60.06 -7.77 37.35
C GLN A 931 59.04 -7.97 36.22
N ARG A 932 59.40 -8.45 35.03
CA ARG A 932 60.39 -9.47 34.57
C ARG A 932 59.97 -10.93 34.79
N ASP A 933 60.22 -11.83 33.82
CA ASP A 933 60.52 -11.56 32.39
C ASP A 933 59.19 -11.51 31.61
N ASP A 934 58.77 -12.28 30.60
CA ASP A 934 59.33 -13.36 29.77
C ASP A 934 58.72 -13.23 28.33
N ASP A 935 59.26 -13.95 27.35
CA ASP A 935 59.24 -13.66 25.89
C ASP A 935 59.23 -15.01 25.09
N PRO A 936 59.44 -15.12 23.75
CA PRO A 936 59.02 -14.32 22.59
C PRO A 936 58.48 -15.21 21.41
N GLU A 937 58.66 -14.73 20.17
CA GLU A 937 58.63 -15.40 18.84
C GLU A 937 57.28 -15.46 18.08
N GLY A 938 57.19 -15.05 16.79
CA GLY A 938 58.27 -14.65 15.86
C GLY A 938 57.85 -13.70 14.73
N MET A 939 58.84 -13.36 13.90
CA MET A 939 58.81 -12.46 12.72
C MET A 939 58.00 -13.06 11.53
N GLU A 940 57.75 -12.39 10.39
CA GLU A 940 58.63 -11.48 9.62
C GLU A 940 57.87 -10.62 8.58
N GLU A 941 58.52 -9.54 8.13
CA GLU A 941 58.50 -8.79 6.83
C GLU A 941 57.30 -8.82 5.83
N SER A 942 57.11 -7.83 4.95
CA SER A 942 57.71 -6.48 4.75
C SER A 942 56.77 -5.61 3.89
N SER A 943 57.17 -4.38 3.54
CA SER A 943 56.41 -3.53 2.59
C SER A 943 57.32 -2.60 1.77
N LEU A 944 57.13 -2.54 0.44
CA LEU A 944 57.13 -1.28 -0.35
C LEU A 944 56.75 -1.42 -1.86
N LYS A 945 55.73 -0.65 -2.26
CA LYS A 945 55.52 0.15 -3.50
C LYS A 945 56.05 -0.24 -4.90
N GLY A 946 55.12 -0.21 -5.86
CA GLY A 946 55.25 0.10 -7.31
C GLY A 946 53.88 -0.21 -8.00
N PHE A 947 53.05 0.69 -8.54
CA PHE A 947 53.24 1.79 -9.52
C PHE A 947 53.78 1.23 -10.86
N VAL A 948 53.09 1.26 -12.01
CA VAL A 948 52.06 2.18 -12.57
C VAL A 948 50.96 1.41 -13.37
N ASP A 949 49.80 2.05 -13.61
CA ASP A 949 48.71 1.86 -14.62
C ASP A 949 48.76 0.69 -15.66
N GLN A 950 47.65 0.17 -16.21
CA GLN A 950 46.46 0.91 -16.67
C GLN A 950 45.20 0.03 -16.90
N ASN A 951 44.02 0.56 -16.54
CA ASN A 951 42.65 0.27 -17.02
C ASN A 951 42.25 -1.14 -17.53
N LEU A 952 41.39 -1.86 -16.77
CA LEU A 952 39.99 -2.19 -17.16
C LEU A 952 39.30 -3.17 -16.18
N PHE A 953 38.61 -2.65 -15.14
CA PHE A 953 37.43 -3.30 -14.52
C PHE A 953 36.71 -2.38 -13.49
N PHE A 954 36.44 -1.12 -13.85
CA PHE A 954 35.61 -0.23 -13.03
C PHE A 954 34.13 -0.34 -13.42
N LEU A 955 33.25 -0.13 -12.43
CA LEU A 955 31.76 -0.10 -12.45
C LEU A 955 31.03 -1.38 -11.99
N SER A 956 31.04 -1.61 -10.67
CA SER A 956 29.84 -2.07 -9.96
C SER A 956 29.77 -1.33 -8.62
N GLY A 957 28.87 -0.34 -8.53
CA GLY A 957 28.80 0.58 -7.38
C GLY A 957 28.18 -0.02 -6.11
N SER A 958 28.01 0.81 -5.08
CA SER A 958 27.13 0.55 -3.93
C SER A 958 26.94 1.83 -3.09
N ARG A 959 25.79 1.92 -2.40
CA ARG A 959 25.59 2.55 -1.08
C ARG A 959 24.18 2.15 -0.57
N SER A 960 23.68 2.83 0.44
CA SER A 960 22.52 2.54 1.32
C SER A 960 21.42 1.54 0.90
N ARG A 961 20.94 0.74 1.86
CA ARG A 961 19.50 0.64 2.11
C ARG A 961 19.18 1.37 3.43
N GLU A 962 17.90 1.53 3.76
CA GLU A 962 17.34 1.70 5.11
C GLU A 962 15.83 1.69 5.03
N PRO A 963 15.17 1.06 6.01
CA PRO A 963 14.55 -0.16 5.60
C PRO A 963 13.05 0.03 5.44
N LEU A 964 12.54 -0.82 4.56
CA LEU A 964 11.14 -1.14 4.47
C LEU A 964 11.09 -2.67 4.54
N SER A 965 10.57 -3.19 5.65
CA SER A 965 10.35 -4.62 5.87
C SER A 965 9.04 -4.76 6.63
N ILE A 966 8.12 -5.65 6.24
CA ILE A 966 8.37 -7.08 5.97
C ILE A 966 7.57 -7.61 4.76
N ASN A 967 8.08 -8.71 4.16
CA ASN A 967 7.43 -9.64 3.22
C ASN A 967 6.91 -9.12 1.86
N VAL A 968 7.52 -9.61 0.77
CA VAL A 968 6.98 -9.59 -0.60
C VAL A 968 5.94 -10.71 -0.78
N ALA A 969 4.98 -10.79 0.14
CA ALA A 969 4.00 -11.87 0.23
C ALA A 969 2.70 -11.43 0.91
N MET A 970 2.14 -10.28 0.51
CA MET A 970 0.75 -9.87 0.74
C MET A 970 0.40 -8.74 -0.24
N PHE A 971 -0.37 -9.08 -1.28
CA PHE A 971 -1.13 -8.12 -2.10
C PHE A 971 -2.55 -8.66 -2.21
N GLU A 972 -3.57 -7.80 -2.12
CA GLU A 972 -4.96 -8.20 -2.36
C GLU A 972 -5.18 -8.61 -3.83
N GLN A 973 -4.45 -7.98 -4.75
CA GLN A 973 -4.21 -8.48 -6.11
C GLN A 973 -2.76 -8.17 -6.53
N PRO A 974 -2.03 -9.10 -7.17
CA PRO A 974 -0.61 -8.94 -7.47
C PRO A 974 -0.35 -7.80 -8.47
N LEU A 975 0.56 -6.88 -8.11
CA LEU A 975 1.09 -5.88 -9.04
C LEU A 975 1.70 -6.56 -10.29
N LEU A 976 1.49 -5.96 -11.47
CA LEU A 976 1.93 -6.56 -12.72
C LEU A 976 3.47 -6.60 -12.80
N LYS A 977 4.04 -7.80 -12.74
CA LYS A 977 5.48 -8.02 -12.93
C LYS A 977 5.81 -8.00 -14.43
N VAL A 978 6.18 -6.83 -14.94
CA VAL A 978 6.52 -6.60 -16.36
C VAL A 978 7.94 -7.12 -16.65
N SER A 979 8.20 -7.66 -17.84
CA SER A 979 9.56 -8.08 -18.20
C SER A 979 10.45 -6.89 -18.59
N LEU A 980 11.76 -7.03 -18.37
CA LEU A 980 12.72 -6.00 -18.78
C LEU A 980 12.75 -5.82 -20.31
N ALA A 981 12.50 -6.89 -21.07
CA ALA A 981 12.43 -6.85 -22.53
C ALA A 981 11.24 -5.98 -23.03
N ASP A 982 10.08 -6.10 -22.38
CA ASP A 982 8.88 -5.32 -22.73
C ASP A 982 9.08 -3.83 -22.45
N ILE A 983 9.76 -3.49 -21.36
CA ILE A 983 10.11 -2.10 -21.01
C ILE A 983 11.17 -1.55 -21.98
N VAL A 984 12.21 -2.33 -22.29
CA VAL A 984 13.25 -1.93 -23.25
C VAL A 984 12.67 -1.74 -24.66
N ALA A 985 11.71 -2.57 -25.08
CA ALA A 985 10.99 -2.35 -26.33
C ALA A 985 10.07 -1.12 -26.26
N GLY A 986 9.23 -1.02 -25.22
CA GLY A 986 8.23 0.03 -25.07
C GLY A 986 8.80 1.43 -24.86
N THR A 987 10.04 1.57 -24.39
CA THR A 987 10.77 2.85 -24.22
C THR A 987 11.65 3.23 -25.41
N ASP A 988 11.66 2.45 -26.49
CA ASP A 988 12.66 2.54 -27.59
C ASP A 988 14.09 2.50 -27.04
N ARG A 989 14.41 1.46 -26.26
CA ARG A 989 15.70 1.26 -25.57
C ARG A 989 16.10 2.44 -24.69
N PHE A 990 15.15 2.99 -23.92
CA PHE A 990 15.31 4.19 -23.11
C PHE A 990 15.76 5.43 -23.93
N CYS A 991 15.18 5.61 -25.12
CA CYS A 991 15.47 6.72 -26.02
C CYS A 991 15.22 8.08 -25.33
N LYS A 992 16.18 9.02 -25.47
CA LYS A 992 16.07 10.37 -24.86
C LYS A 992 14.83 11.15 -25.30
N LYS A 993 14.25 10.85 -26.46
CA LYS A 993 12.99 11.47 -26.95
C LYS A 993 11.76 11.06 -26.14
N ASN A 994 11.85 9.97 -25.38
CA ASN A 994 10.76 9.45 -24.55
C ASN A 994 10.87 9.90 -23.08
N ILE A 995 11.89 10.69 -22.71
CA ILE A 995 12.01 11.25 -21.36
C ILE A 995 10.91 12.28 -21.15
N ILE A 996 10.14 12.13 -20.06
CA ILE A 996 9.02 13.00 -19.66
C ILE A 996 9.25 13.65 -18.28
N GLY A 997 10.30 13.23 -17.57
CA GLY A 997 10.81 13.85 -16.36
C GLY A 997 12.20 13.29 -16.06
N ASP A 998 13.11 14.11 -15.55
CA ASP A 998 14.48 13.71 -15.22
C ASP A 998 14.94 14.46 -13.98
N GLY A 999 15.53 13.77 -13.00
CA GLY A 999 15.85 14.37 -11.71
C GLY A 999 16.55 13.43 -10.73
N GLY A 1000 16.73 13.90 -9.49
CA GLY A 1000 17.52 13.21 -8.46
C GLY A 1000 17.00 11.80 -8.09
N PHE A 1001 15.72 11.53 -8.33
CA PHE A 1001 15.04 10.26 -8.07
C PHE A 1001 14.94 9.35 -9.31
N GLY A 1002 15.73 9.64 -10.34
CA GLY A 1002 15.78 8.89 -11.61
C GLY A 1002 15.06 9.56 -12.77
N THR A 1003 15.07 8.85 -13.91
CA THR A 1003 14.55 9.33 -15.20
C THR A 1003 13.23 8.63 -15.50
N VAL A 1004 12.17 9.41 -15.79
CA VAL A 1004 10.85 8.90 -16.16
C VAL A 1004 10.71 8.89 -17.67
N TYR A 1005 10.46 7.71 -18.22
CA TYR A 1005 10.24 7.49 -19.64
C TYR A 1005 8.76 7.23 -19.93
N LYS A 1006 8.22 7.86 -20.96
CA LYS A 1006 6.99 7.44 -21.62
C LYS A 1006 7.26 6.11 -22.33
N ALA A 1007 6.57 5.05 -21.91
CA ALA A 1007 6.67 3.75 -22.56
C ALA A 1007 5.32 3.29 -23.10
N CYS A 1008 5.33 2.54 -24.20
CA CYS A 1008 4.15 1.85 -24.71
C CYS A 1008 4.33 0.34 -24.51
N LEU A 1009 3.69 -0.23 -23.48
CA LEU A 1009 3.83 -1.64 -23.16
C LEU A 1009 3.04 -2.54 -24.13
N PRO A 1010 3.40 -3.85 -24.26
CA PRO A 1010 2.60 -4.84 -24.95
C PRO A 1010 1.15 -4.82 -24.42
N GLY A 1011 0.21 -4.43 -25.28
CA GLY A 1011 -1.13 -3.98 -24.85
C GLY A 1011 -1.50 -2.57 -25.34
N GLY A 1012 -0.55 -1.82 -25.90
CA GLY A 1012 -0.78 -0.43 -26.31
C GLY A 1012 -1.16 0.45 -25.13
N LYS A 1013 -0.61 0.17 -23.94
CA LYS A 1013 -0.85 0.96 -22.72
C LYS A 1013 0.33 1.90 -22.56
N THR A 1014 0.06 3.20 -22.77
CA THR A 1014 1.02 4.26 -22.47
C THR A 1014 1.14 4.36 -20.95
N VAL A 1015 2.36 4.23 -20.45
CA VAL A 1015 2.70 4.24 -19.02
C VAL A 1015 3.90 5.15 -18.78
N ALA A 1016 4.02 5.66 -17.56
CA ALA A 1016 5.25 6.29 -17.10
C ALA A 1016 6.13 5.21 -16.46
N VAL A 1017 7.29 4.93 -17.03
CA VAL A 1017 8.32 4.04 -16.47
C VAL A 1017 9.39 4.88 -15.80
N LYS A 1018 9.40 4.90 -14.47
CA LYS A 1018 10.48 5.52 -13.69
C LYS A 1018 11.65 4.53 -13.63
N LYS A 1019 12.72 4.80 -14.39
CA LYS A 1019 14.03 4.15 -14.15
C LYS A 1019 14.72 4.91 -13.02
N LEU A 1020 14.85 4.24 -11.88
CA LEU A 1020 15.53 4.77 -10.72
C LEU A 1020 17.05 4.81 -10.98
N SER A 1021 17.75 5.74 -10.33
CA SER A 1021 19.15 6.03 -10.66
C SER A 1021 20.12 4.89 -10.31
N ASP A 1022 21.16 4.68 -11.12
CA ASP A 1022 22.15 3.59 -10.98
C ASP A 1022 23.00 3.70 -9.68
N ALA A 1023 22.81 4.75 -8.89
CA ALA A 1023 23.22 4.81 -7.49
C ALA A 1023 22.41 3.77 -6.69
N LYS A 1024 22.89 2.51 -6.67
CA LYS A 1024 22.25 1.33 -6.03
C LYS A 1024 21.62 1.61 -4.66
N THR A 1025 22.27 2.49 -3.90
CA THR A 1025 21.76 3.36 -2.83
C THR A 1025 20.25 3.66 -2.85
N GLN A 1026 19.85 4.48 -3.80
CA GLN A 1026 18.80 5.44 -3.62
C GLN A 1026 17.54 4.94 -4.34
N GLY A 1027 17.73 4.47 -5.58
CA GLY A 1027 16.73 3.68 -6.27
C GLY A 1027 16.28 2.43 -5.52
N ASN A 1028 17.09 1.76 -4.69
CA ASN A 1028 16.57 0.65 -3.87
C ASN A 1028 15.65 1.12 -2.73
N ARG A 1029 15.92 2.27 -2.10
CA ARG A 1029 15.05 2.84 -1.06
C ARG A 1029 13.75 3.36 -1.65
N GLU A 1030 13.85 4.11 -2.75
CA GLU A 1030 12.71 4.70 -3.46
C GLU A 1030 11.82 3.61 -4.08
N PHE A 1031 12.41 2.59 -4.72
CA PHE A 1031 11.66 1.42 -5.22
C PHE A 1031 10.79 0.78 -4.13
N MET A 1032 11.38 0.54 -2.96
CA MET A 1032 10.68 -0.11 -1.85
C MET A 1032 9.66 0.82 -1.18
N ALA A 1033 9.92 2.13 -1.10
CA ALA A 1033 9.00 3.11 -0.53
C ALA A 1033 7.74 3.30 -1.38
N GLU A 1034 7.88 3.38 -2.70
CA GLU A 1034 6.73 3.52 -3.62
C GLU A 1034 5.98 2.20 -3.79
N MET A 1035 6.67 1.05 -3.74
CA MET A 1035 6.02 -0.27 -3.66
C MET A 1035 5.26 -0.49 -2.35
N GLU A 1036 5.70 0.09 -1.23
CA GLU A 1036 5.00 -0.04 0.06
C GLU A 1036 3.80 0.91 0.17
N THR A 1037 3.91 2.16 -0.31
CA THR A 1037 2.80 3.12 -0.27
C THR A 1037 1.81 2.86 -1.41
N LEU A 1038 2.19 3.13 -2.66
CA LEU A 1038 1.29 3.02 -3.83
C LEU A 1038 1.01 1.57 -4.24
N GLY A 1039 1.81 0.59 -3.80
CA GLY A 1039 1.51 -0.82 -3.99
C GLY A 1039 0.43 -1.39 -3.06
N LYS A 1040 0.10 -0.67 -1.98
CA LYS A 1040 -0.98 -1.03 -1.02
C LYS A 1040 -2.21 -0.11 -1.13
N VAL A 1041 -2.13 0.99 -1.88
CA VAL A 1041 -3.09 2.11 -1.80
C VAL A 1041 -3.56 2.56 -3.18
N LYS A 1042 -4.88 2.69 -3.36
CA LYS A 1042 -5.51 3.30 -4.55
C LYS A 1042 -6.48 4.40 -4.13
N HIS A 1043 -6.33 5.60 -4.69
CA HIS A 1043 -7.21 6.75 -4.43
C HIS A 1043 -7.23 7.70 -5.63
N PRO A 1044 -8.37 8.33 -6.00
CA PRO A 1044 -8.50 9.10 -7.24
C PRO A 1044 -7.52 10.26 -7.42
N ASN A 1045 -7.01 10.85 -6.33
CA ASN A 1045 -6.03 11.94 -6.35
C ASN A 1045 -4.61 11.54 -5.93
N LEU A 1046 -4.25 10.25 -6.02
CA LEU A 1046 -2.87 9.76 -5.94
C LEU A 1046 -2.52 9.03 -7.25
N VAL A 1047 -1.27 9.07 -7.70
CA VAL A 1047 -0.85 8.37 -8.94
C VAL A 1047 -0.80 6.86 -8.70
N SER A 1048 -1.54 6.08 -9.49
CA SER A 1048 -1.56 4.63 -9.37
C SER A 1048 -0.27 3.99 -9.90
N LEU A 1049 0.38 3.21 -9.04
CA LEU A 1049 1.33 2.18 -9.46
C LEU A 1049 0.55 1.05 -10.16
N ILE A 1050 1.00 0.65 -11.34
CA ILE A 1050 0.39 -0.40 -12.18
C ILE A 1050 1.18 -1.70 -12.05
N GLY A 1051 2.50 -1.60 -11.94
CA GLY A 1051 3.40 -2.74 -11.95
C GLY A 1051 4.85 -2.37 -11.73
N TYR A 1052 5.72 -3.37 -11.80
CA TYR A 1052 7.15 -3.21 -11.56
C TYR A 1052 7.97 -4.16 -12.41
N CYS A 1053 9.24 -3.81 -12.63
CA CYS A 1053 10.26 -4.76 -13.05
C CYS A 1053 11.45 -4.69 -12.09
N SER A 1054 11.86 -5.86 -11.59
CA SER A 1054 13.07 -6.04 -10.80
C SER A 1054 13.79 -7.27 -11.35
N PHE A 1055 14.91 -7.04 -12.01
CA PHE A 1055 15.73 -8.06 -12.65
C PHE A 1055 17.21 -7.69 -12.49
N SER A 1056 17.97 -8.52 -11.77
CA SER A 1056 19.33 -8.16 -11.33
C SER A 1056 19.32 -6.80 -10.60
N GLU A 1057 20.28 -5.93 -10.90
CA GLU A 1057 20.41 -4.60 -10.30
C GLU A 1057 19.29 -3.62 -10.71
N GLU A 1058 18.70 -3.75 -11.92
CA GLU A 1058 17.68 -2.83 -12.45
C GLU A 1058 16.40 -2.77 -11.59
N LYS A 1059 15.91 -1.56 -11.32
CA LYS A 1059 14.70 -1.27 -10.54
C LYS A 1059 13.83 -0.27 -11.29
N LEU A 1060 12.68 -0.73 -11.78
CA LEU A 1060 11.78 0.01 -12.66
C LEU A 1060 10.37 -0.03 -12.08
N LEU A 1061 9.76 1.14 -11.91
CA LEU A 1061 8.37 1.30 -11.48
C LEU A 1061 7.51 1.74 -12.66
N VAL A 1062 6.31 1.18 -12.78
CA VAL A 1062 5.38 1.41 -13.90
C VAL A 1062 4.10 2.04 -13.37
N TYR A 1063 3.85 3.29 -13.74
CA TYR A 1063 2.68 4.07 -13.32
C TYR A 1063 1.76 4.37 -14.50
N GLU A 1064 0.56 4.86 -14.19
CA GLU A 1064 -0.25 5.56 -15.18
C GLU A 1064 0.49 6.78 -15.79
N TYR A 1065 0.22 7.07 -17.06
CA TYR A 1065 0.84 8.19 -17.76
C TYR A 1065 -0.02 9.46 -17.65
N MET A 1066 0.52 10.46 -16.95
CA MET A 1066 -0.15 11.74 -16.69
C MET A 1066 0.04 12.69 -17.88
N VAL A 1067 -0.94 12.72 -18.78
CA VAL A 1067 -0.82 13.36 -20.12
C VAL A 1067 -0.56 14.86 -20.08
N ASN A 1068 -1.11 15.59 -19.10
CA ASN A 1068 -0.88 17.04 -18.96
C ASN A 1068 0.37 17.38 -18.12
N GLY A 1069 1.19 16.38 -17.74
CA GLY A 1069 2.43 16.60 -17.00
C GLY A 1069 2.21 17.08 -15.57
N SER A 1070 3.11 17.93 -15.07
CA SER A 1070 3.08 18.51 -13.73
C SER A 1070 2.47 19.91 -13.69
N LEU A 1071 1.87 20.27 -12.55
CA LEU A 1071 1.26 21.59 -12.32
C LEU A 1071 2.25 22.75 -12.52
N ASP A 1072 3.51 22.58 -12.14
CA ASP A 1072 4.51 23.65 -12.22
C ASP A 1072 4.85 24.05 -13.67
N HIS A 1073 4.80 23.14 -14.63
CA HIS A 1073 4.92 23.47 -16.05
C HIS A 1073 3.80 24.40 -16.55
N TRP A 1074 2.59 24.26 -16.01
CA TRP A 1074 1.44 25.13 -16.33
C TRP A 1074 1.50 26.48 -15.64
N LEU A 1075 1.97 26.53 -14.39
CA LEU A 1075 2.16 27.79 -13.66
C LEU A 1075 3.32 28.62 -14.22
N ARG A 1076 4.38 27.97 -14.72
CA ARG A 1076 5.56 28.65 -15.32
C ARG A 1076 5.48 28.84 -16.85
N ASN A 1077 4.41 28.37 -17.49
CA ASN A 1077 4.18 28.45 -18.95
C ASN A 1077 5.37 27.94 -19.81
N GLN A 1078 6.01 26.84 -19.38
CA GLN A 1078 7.24 26.32 -20.01
C GLN A 1078 6.96 25.39 -21.21
N THR A 1079 5.69 25.08 -21.49
CA THR A 1079 5.26 24.10 -22.50
C THR A 1079 5.07 24.68 -23.90
N GLY A 1080 5.04 26.00 -24.04
CA GLY A 1080 4.67 26.68 -25.30
C GLY A 1080 3.18 26.57 -25.65
N ILE A 1081 2.33 26.12 -24.72
CA ILE A 1081 0.88 26.04 -24.89
C ILE A 1081 0.27 27.41 -24.61
N LEU A 1082 -0.60 27.90 -25.50
CA LEU A 1082 -1.21 29.24 -25.40
C LEU A 1082 -2.32 29.38 -24.34
N GLU A 1083 -2.58 28.35 -23.55
CA GLU A 1083 -3.71 28.27 -22.62
C GLU A 1083 -3.27 28.50 -21.17
N VAL A 1084 -3.79 29.57 -20.54
CA VAL A 1084 -3.52 29.90 -19.14
C VAL A 1084 -4.39 29.02 -18.23
N LEU A 1085 -3.78 28.47 -17.17
CA LEU A 1085 -4.48 27.70 -16.14
C LEU A 1085 -5.43 28.61 -15.34
N ASP A 1086 -6.73 28.58 -15.67
CA ASP A 1086 -7.77 29.43 -15.08
C ASP A 1086 -8.08 29.11 -13.60
N TRP A 1087 -8.81 30.02 -12.93
CA TRP A 1087 -9.11 29.89 -11.51
C TRP A 1087 -9.91 28.63 -11.14
N SER A 1088 -10.82 28.18 -12.01
CA SER A 1088 -11.63 26.98 -11.75
C SER A 1088 -10.75 25.73 -11.77
N LYS A 1089 -9.85 25.62 -12.75
CA LYS A 1089 -8.83 24.57 -12.78
C LYS A 1089 -7.89 24.66 -11.57
N ARG A 1090 -7.42 25.85 -11.19
CA ARG A 1090 -6.56 26.03 -10.01
C ARG A 1090 -7.24 25.61 -8.70
N LEU A 1091 -8.51 25.96 -8.50
CA LEU A 1091 -9.28 25.56 -7.32
C LEU A 1091 -9.57 24.05 -7.31
N LYS A 1092 -9.93 23.45 -8.46
CA LYS A 1092 -10.05 21.99 -8.63
C LYS A 1092 -8.76 21.27 -8.23
N ILE A 1093 -7.62 21.80 -8.68
CA ILE A 1093 -6.29 21.25 -8.40
C ILE A 1093 -5.96 21.35 -6.91
N ALA A 1094 -6.27 22.48 -6.25
CA ALA A 1094 -6.14 22.62 -4.80
C ALA A 1094 -7.01 21.60 -4.03
N VAL A 1095 -8.30 21.49 -4.35
CA VAL A 1095 -9.25 20.59 -3.66
C VAL A 1095 -8.86 19.13 -3.83
N GLY A 1096 -8.48 18.69 -5.04
CA GLY A 1096 -8.10 17.31 -5.29
C GLY A 1096 -6.75 16.93 -4.67
N ALA A 1097 -5.74 17.80 -4.73
CA ALA A 1097 -4.46 17.58 -4.06
C ALA A 1097 -4.62 17.56 -2.53
N ALA A 1098 -5.45 18.44 -1.97
CA ALA A 1098 -5.81 18.39 -0.54
C ALA A 1098 -6.52 17.08 -0.17
N ARG A 1099 -7.38 16.53 -1.05
CA ARG A 1099 -8.05 15.24 -0.84
C ARG A 1099 -7.05 14.08 -0.80
N GLY A 1100 -6.10 14.05 -1.73
CA GLY A 1100 -5.01 13.06 -1.74
C GLY A 1100 -4.19 13.10 -0.45
N LEU A 1101 -3.78 14.29 -0.02
CA LEU A 1101 -3.01 14.47 1.21
C LEU A 1101 -3.79 14.14 2.49
N ALA A 1102 -5.06 14.56 2.59
CA ALA A 1102 -5.91 14.22 3.73
C ALA A 1102 -6.08 12.70 3.89
N PHE A 1103 -6.22 11.98 2.77
CA PHE A 1103 -6.29 10.53 2.76
C PHE A 1103 -4.99 9.85 3.19
N LEU A 1104 -3.81 10.39 2.82
CA LEU A 1104 -2.52 9.89 3.30
C LEU A 1104 -2.30 10.12 4.81
N HIS A 1105 -2.73 11.28 5.32
CA HIS A 1105 -2.55 11.66 6.73
C HIS A 1105 -3.54 11.01 7.69
N HIS A 1106 -4.75 10.67 7.23
CA HIS A 1106 -5.86 10.29 8.09
C HIS A 1106 -6.60 9.00 7.66
N GLY A 1107 -6.39 8.51 6.43
CA GLY A 1107 -7.02 7.29 5.92
C GLY A 1107 -6.29 5.99 6.24
N PHE A 1108 -5.13 6.05 6.90
CA PHE A 1108 -4.30 4.89 7.24
C PHE A 1108 -3.74 4.97 8.65
N ILE A 1109 -3.58 3.81 9.27
CA ILE A 1109 -2.76 3.58 10.47
C ILE A 1109 -1.80 2.42 10.12
N PRO A 1110 -0.46 2.60 10.22
CA PRO A 1110 0.27 3.86 10.38
C PRO A 1110 -0.07 4.92 9.31
N HIS A 1111 -0.02 6.22 9.66
CA HIS A 1111 -0.24 7.32 8.72
C HIS A 1111 0.91 7.41 7.70
N ILE A 1112 0.70 8.05 6.54
CA ILE A 1112 1.73 8.26 5.52
C ILE A 1112 2.10 9.76 5.45
N ILE A 1113 3.37 10.09 5.66
CA ILE A 1113 3.93 11.43 5.44
C ILE A 1113 4.66 11.44 4.08
N HIS A 1114 4.33 12.38 3.20
CA HIS A 1114 4.83 12.43 1.82
C HIS A 1114 6.21 13.10 1.68
N ARG A 1115 6.47 14.14 2.48
CA ARG A 1115 7.77 14.86 2.65
C ARG A 1115 8.27 15.71 1.48
N ASP A 1116 7.91 15.38 0.24
CA ASP A 1116 8.26 16.18 -0.96
C ASP A 1116 7.00 16.61 -1.73
N ILE A 1117 6.15 17.37 -1.04
CA ILE A 1117 4.96 18.02 -1.62
C ILE A 1117 5.38 19.33 -2.29
N LYS A 1118 5.15 19.41 -3.59
CA LYS A 1118 5.52 20.54 -4.47
C LYS A 1118 4.71 20.52 -5.76
N ALA A 1119 4.62 21.64 -6.47
CA ALA A 1119 3.85 21.70 -7.72
C ALA A 1119 4.36 20.73 -8.81
N SER A 1120 5.65 20.40 -8.86
CA SER A 1120 6.15 19.39 -9.81
C SER A 1120 5.64 17.96 -9.53
N ASN A 1121 5.24 17.69 -8.28
CA ASN A 1121 4.75 16.38 -7.83
C ASN A 1121 3.21 16.33 -7.75
N ILE A 1122 2.53 17.39 -8.20
CA ILE A 1122 1.10 17.36 -8.52
C ILE A 1122 0.98 17.15 -10.03
N LEU A 1123 0.77 15.90 -10.44
CA LEU A 1123 0.59 15.54 -11.84
C LEU A 1123 -0.87 15.67 -12.26
N LEU A 1124 -1.11 15.99 -13.53
CA LEU A 1124 -2.41 16.33 -14.08
C LEU A 1124 -2.83 15.32 -15.16
N ASP A 1125 -4.01 14.73 -14.98
CA ASP A 1125 -4.62 13.88 -16.02
C ASP A 1125 -5.23 14.75 -17.15
N GLY A 1126 -5.85 14.12 -18.14
CA GLY A 1126 -6.45 14.82 -19.29
C GLY A 1126 -7.49 15.88 -18.88
N GLU A 1127 -8.17 15.67 -17.76
CA GLU A 1127 -9.22 16.52 -17.21
C GLU A 1127 -8.68 17.58 -16.22
N PHE A 1128 -7.36 17.72 -16.07
CA PHE A 1128 -6.73 18.49 -14.98
C PHE A 1128 -7.20 18.03 -13.58
N GLU A 1129 -7.52 16.73 -13.40
CA GLU A 1129 -7.66 16.14 -12.08
C GLU A 1129 -6.26 15.95 -11.47
N PRO A 1130 -5.98 16.52 -10.28
CA PRO A 1130 -4.67 16.42 -9.67
C PRO A 1130 -4.43 15.03 -9.07
N LYS A 1131 -3.23 14.50 -9.26
CA LYS A 1131 -2.74 13.33 -8.55
C LYS A 1131 -1.40 13.64 -7.90
N VAL A 1132 -1.33 13.44 -6.58
CA VAL A 1132 -0.07 13.50 -5.82
C VAL A 1132 0.81 12.33 -6.25
N ALA A 1133 2.08 12.60 -6.52
CA ALA A 1133 3.01 11.68 -7.16
C ALA A 1133 4.40 11.69 -6.49
N ASP A 1134 5.23 10.73 -6.88
CA ASP A 1134 6.64 10.60 -6.47
C ASP A 1134 6.82 10.36 -4.96
N PHE A 1135 6.46 9.14 -4.54
CA PHE A 1135 6.44 8.72 -3.14
C PHE A 1135 7.81 8.22 -2.64
N GLY A 1136 8.90 8.41 -3.41
CA GLY A 1136 10.22 7.86 -3.10
C GLY A 1136 10.78 8.29 -1.74
N LEU A 1137 10.36 9.46 -1.25
CA LEU A 1137 10.70 10.01 0.06
C LEU A 1137 9.66 9.73 1.16
N ALA A 1138 8.48 9.22 0.83
CA ALA A 1138 7.38 9.00 1.77
C ALA A 1138 7.77 8.04 2.90
N ARG A 1139 7.15 8.20 4.08
CA ARG A 1139 7.40 7.39 5.29
C ARG A 1139 6.10 7.05 6.00
N LEU A 1140 6.01 5.84 6.54
CA LEU A 1140 4.98 5.43 7.49
C LEU A 1140 5.31 5.97 8.89
N ILE A 1141 4.28 6.31 9.66
CA ILE A 1141 4.40 6.74 11.07
C ILE A 1141 3.29 6.10 11.91
N SER A 1142 3.67 5.44 13.02
CA SER A 1142 2.70 4.80 13.94
C SER A 1142 1.68 5.81 14.47
N ALA A 1143 0.45 5.37 14.74
CA ALA A 1143 -0.62 6.23 15.28
C ALA A 1143 -0.33 6.82 16.69
N CYS A 1144 0.76 6.39 17.33
CA CYS A 1144 1.29 6.96 18.57
C CYS A 1144 2.52 7.87 18.37
N GLU A 1145 3.15 7.88 17.18
CA GLU A 1145 4.23 8.82 16.84
C GLU A 1145 3.67 10.07 16.13
N THR A 1146 4.15 11.26 16.50
CA THR A 1146 3.72 12.55 15.90
C THR A 1146 4.68 13.11 14.86
N HIS A 1147 5.90 12.56 14.79
CA HIS A 1147 6.95 12.92 13.85
C HIS A 1147 7.85 11.72 13.55
N VAL A 1148 8.43 11.68 12.34
CA VAL A 1148 9.56 10.82 12.01
C VAL A 1148 10.81 11.69 11.92
N SER A 1149 11.83 11.41 12.72
CA SER A 1149 13.16 12.02 12.54
C SER A 1149 13.86 11.35 11.35
N THR A 1150 14.34 12.13 10.38
CA THR A 1150 14.87 11.63 9.11
C THR A 1150 15.55 12.75 8.31
N ILE A 1151 16.55 12.40 7.48
CA ILE A 1151 17.32 13.33 6.62
C ILE A 1151 16.39 14.35 5.96
N ILE A 1152 16.74 15.63 5.99
CA ILE A 1152 16.04 16.72 5.31
C ILE A 1152 15.99 16.39 3.81
N ALA A 1153 14.82 15.91 3.40
CA ALA A 1153 14.51 15.52 2.04
C ALA A 1153 13.13 16.07 1.68
N GLY A 1154 13.11 16.85 0.61
CA GLY A 1154 12.03 17.74 0.20
C GLY A 1154 12.63 18.86 -0.65
N THR A 1155 11.82 19.65 -1.34
CA THR A 1155 12.31 20.64 -2.30
C THR A 1155 12.39 22.05 -1.72
N PHE A 1156 13.52 22.72 -1.96
CA PHE A 1156 13.79 24.08 -1.48
C PHE A 1156 12.65 25.05 -1.87
N GLY A 1157 12.25 25.92 -0.93
CA GLY A 1157 11.05 26.75 -1.06
C GLY A 1157 9.76 26.11 -0.52
N TYR A 1158 9.62 24.78 -0.56
CA TYR A 1158 8.48 24.04 0.02
C TYR A 1158 8.76 23.47 1.41
N ILE A 1159 10.03 23.36 1.80
CA ILE A 1159 10.45 22.79 3.09
C ILE A 1159 9.87 23.63 4.26
N PRO A 1160 9.14 23.00 5.21
CA PRO A 1160 8.66 23.65 6.44
C PRO A 1160 9.81 24.16 7.30
N PRO A 1161 9.67 25.34 7.95
CA PRO A 1161 10.72 25.93 8.78
C PRO A 1161 11.23 24.95 9.85
N GLU A 1162 10.34 24.23 10.53
CA GLU A 1162 10.69 23.28 11.58
C GLU A 1162 11.39 22.01 11.05
N TYR A 1163 11.12 21.61 9.80
CA TYR A 1163 11.75 20.43 9.20
C TYR A 1163 13.20 20.74 8.87
N GLY A 1164 13.47 21.94 8.33
CA GLY A 1164 14.83 22.48 8.20
C GLY A 1164 15.54 22.64 9.55
N GLN A 1165 14.84 23.11 10.59
CA GLN A 1165 15.40 23.33 11.93
C GLN A 1165 15.67 22.06 12.76
N SER A 1166 14.98 20.94 12.48
CA SER A 1166 14.96 19.82 13.43
C SER A 1166 14.99 18.41 12.81
N ALA A 1167 15.06 18.28 11.48
CA ALA A 1167 15.02 16.98 10.78
C ALA A 1167 13.77 16.13 11.08
N ARG A 1168 12.68 16.76 11.55
CA ARG A 1168 11.42 16.08 11.90
C ARG A 1168 10.39 16.23 10.78
N ALA A 1169 10.19 15.16 10.02
CA ALA A 1169 9.05 15.04 9.13
C ALA A 1169 7.75 14.88 9.94
N THR A 1170 6.73 15.65 9.62
CA THR A 1170 5.39 15.59 10.24
C THR A 1170 4.30 15.73 9.18
N THR A 1171 3.09 15.26 9.46
CA THR A 1171 1.91 15.58 8.64
C THR A 1171 1.66 17.10 8.57
N LYS A 1172 1.96 17.84 9.65
CA LYS A 1172 1.95 19.31 9.68
C LYS A 1172 3.03 19.96 8.79
N GLY A 1173 4.06 19.22 8.40
CA GLY A 1173 5.06 19.62 7.41
C GLY A 1173 4.49 19.58 6.00
N ASP A 1174 3.89 18.45 5.60
CA ASP A 1174 3.16 18.34 4.33
C ASP A 1174 2.05 19.41 4.21
N VAL A 1175 1.36 19.76 5.32
CA VAL A 1175 0.40 20.89 5.36
C VAL A 1175 1.04 22.23 4.98
N TYR A 1176 2.25 22.52 5.48
CA TYR A 1176 2.98 23.75 5.13
C TYR A 1176 3.39 23.73 3.65
N SER A 1177 3.95 22.62 3.16
CA SER A 1177 4.36 22.48 1.77
C SER A 1177 3.17 22.59 0.81
N PHE A 1178 2.00 22.06 1.19
CA PHE A 1178 0.75 22.28 0.48
C PHE A 1178 0.26 23.74 0.57
N GLY A 1179 0.47 24.42 1.71
CA GLY A 1179 0.25 25.86 1.86
C GLY A 1179 1.07 26.69 0.86
N VAL A 1180 2.30 26.29 0.57
CA VAL A 1180 3.13 26.92 -0.48
C VAL A 1180 2.52 26.69 -1.88
N ILE A 1181 2.02 25.49 -2.20
CA ILE A 1181 1.30 25.23 -3.46
C ILE A 1181 0.04 26.12 -3.58
N LEU A 1182 -0.70 26.34 -2.48
CA LEU A 1182 -1.83 27.29 -2.49
C LEU A 1182 -1.38 28.73 -2.79
N LEU A 1183 -0.19 29.16 -2.32
CA LEU A 1183 0.37 30.46 -2.71
C LEU A 1183 0.73 30.50 -4.21
N GLU A 1184 1.38 29.47 -4.77
CA GLU A 1184 1.68 29.42 -6.21
C GLU A 1184 0.40 29.51 -7.06
N LEU A 1185 -0.65 28.76 -6.68
CA LEU A 1185 -1.95 28.79 -7.35
C LEU A 1185 -2.64 30.16 -7.28
N VAL A 1186 -2.53 30.87 -6.15
CA VAL A 1186 -3.12 32.21 -5.98
C VAL A 1186 -2.30 33.31 -6.67
N THR A 1187 -0.97 33.19 -6.69
CA THR A 1187 -0.04 34.27 -7.09
C THR A 1187 0.48 34.15 -8.52
N GLY A 1188 0.48 32.94 -9.10
CA GLY A 1188 1.14 32.64 -10.37
C GLY A 1188 2.68 32.68 -10.30
N LYS A 1189 3.26 32.72 -9.09
CA LYS A 1189 4.71 32.81 -8.88
C LYS A 1189 5.28 31.53 -8.30
N GLU A 1190 6.52 31.22 -8.67
CA GLU A 1190 7.32 30.15 -8.08
C GLU A 1190 7.72 30.48 -6.62
N PRO A 1191 8.08 29.48 -5.78
CA PRO A 1191 8.37 29.72 -4.36
C PRO A 1191 9.67 30.48 -4.11
N THR A 1192 10.62 30.39 -5.04
CA THR A 1192 11.99 30.93 -4.95
C THR A 1192 12.39 31.49 -6.30
N GLY A 1193 12.66 32.80 -6.38
CA GLY A 1193 12.95 33.52 -7.61
C GLY A 1193 13.54 34.90 -7.33
N PRO A 1194 14.03 35.63 -8.37
CA PRO A 1194 14.74 36.90 -8.20
C PRO A 1194 13.88 38.00 -7.56
N ASP A 1195 12.56 37.97 -7.76
CA ASP A 1195 11.57 38.92 -7.23
C ASP A 1195 11.57 39.06 -5.70
N PHE A 1196 12.08 38.07 -4.97
CA PHE A 1196 11.96 37.99 -3.51
C PHE A 1196 13.23 38.39 -2.75
N LYS A 1197 14.31 38.78 -3.45
CA LYS A 1197 15.63 39.09 -2.84
C LYS A 1197 15.61 40.17 -1.76
N GLU A 1198 14.68 41.12 -1.83
CA GLU A 1198 14.51 42.20 -0.84
C GLU A 1198 13.39 41.92 0.18
N SER A 1199 12.84 40.69 0.18
CA SER A 1199 11.78 40.27 1.10
C SER A 1199 12.32 39.38 2.23
N GLU A 1200 11.65 39.44 3.38
CA GLU A 1200 12.04 38.77 4.61
C GLU A 1200 12.03 37.24 4.43
N GLY A 1201 13.20 36.60 4.50
CA GLY A 1201 13.37 35.18 4.20
C GLY A 1201 13.59 34.82 2.72
N GLY A 1202 13.61 35.80 1.80
CA GLY A 1202 14.06 35.62 0.41
C GLY A 1202 13.17 34.77 -0.50
N ASN A 1203 11.89 34.56 -0.13
CA ASN A 1203 10.99 33.60 -0.80
C ASN A 1203 9.52 34.08 -0.84
N LEU A 1204 8.68 33.34 -1.57
CA LEU A 1204 7.26 33.65 -1.80
C LEU A 1204 6.45 33.77 -0.50
N VAL A 1205 6.68 32.90 0.50
CA VAL A 1205 5.99 32.95 1.80
C VAL A 1205 6.28 34.27 2.51
N GLY A 1206 7.57 34.65 2.58
CA GLY A 1206 8.01 35.92 3.15
C GLY A 1206 7.38 37.13 2.46
N TRP A 1207 7.41 37.15 1.13
CA TRP A 1207 6.80 38.22 0.32
C TRP A 1207 5.28 38.35 0.53
N VAL A 1208 4.55 37.23 0.54
CA VAL A 1208 3.09 37.23 0.77
C VAL A 1208 2.76 37.72 2.19
N VAL A 1209 3.44 37.21 3.22
CA VAL A 1209 3.21 37.63 4.61
C VAL A 1209 3.52 39.13 4.78
N GLN A 1210 4.62 39.63 4.21
CA GLN A 1210 4.98 41.04 4.26
C GLN A 1210 3.95 41.93 3.54
N LYS A 1211 3.36 41.47 2.43
CA LYS A 1211 2.28 42.15 1.70
C LYS A 1211 0.98 42.19 2.50
N ILE A 1212 0.58 41.08 3.11
CA ILE A 1212 -0.63 40.99 3.94
C ILE A 1212 -0.51 41.88 5.18
N ASN A 1213 0.64 41.86 5.87
CA ASN A 1213 0.92 42.73 7.02
C ASN A 1213 0.89 44.23 6.67
N LYS A 1214 1.18 44.58 5.41
CA LYS A 1214 1.06 45.96 4.87
C LYS A 1214 -0.36 46.29 4.36
N GLY A 1215 -1.36 45.45 4.61
CA GLY A 1215 -2.75 45.62 4.16
C GLY A 1215 -2.97 45.35 2.66
N LYS A 1216 -1.98 44.79 1.96
CA LYS A 1216 -1.91 44.68 0.50
C LYS A 1216 -2.16 43.26 0.00
N ALA A 1217 -3.17 42.60 0.56
CA ALA A 1217 -3.56 41.23 0.23
C ALA A 1217 -4.17 41.06 -1.18
N VAL A 1218 -4.49 42.14 -1.89
CA VAL A 1218 -4.92 42.10 -3.30
C VAL A 1218 -3.72 42.16 -4.25
N ASP A 1219 -2.64 42.85 -3.87
CA ASP A 1219 -1.41 43.01 -4.66
C ASP A 1219 -0.59 41.71 -4.82
N VAL A 1220 -1.06 40.58 -4.30
CA VAL A 1220 -0.44 39.24 -4.41
C VAL A 1220 -1.24 38.28 -5.28
N LEU A 1221 -2.43 38.67 -5.76
CA LEU A 1221 -3.25 37.82 -6.62
C LEU A 1221 -2.71 37.84 -8.06
N ASP A 1222 -2.73 36.69 -8.73
CA ASP A 1222 -2.27 36.54 -10.13
C ASP A 1222 -3.04 37.49 -11.07
N PRO A 1223 -2.37 38.48 -11.70
CA PRO A 1223 -3.02 39.47 -12.56
C PRO A 1223 -3.57 38.89 -13.87
N LEU A 1224 -3.16 37.68 -14.27
CA LEU A 1224 -3.65 36.99 -15.47
C LEU A 1224 -4.95 36.22 -15.21
N VAL A 1225 -5.30 35.97 -13.94
CA VAL A 1225 -6.43 35.11 -13.54
C VAL A 1225 -7.43 35.83 -12.61
N VAL A 1226 -7.03 36.91 -11.93
CA VAL A 1226 -7.93 37.65 -11.04
C VAL A 1226 -9.03 38.40 -11.80
N THR A 1227 -10.27 37.94 -11.65
CA THR A 1227 -11.47 38.62 -12.15
C THR A 1227 -12.31 39.17 -11.00
N VAL A 1228 -13.28 40.05 -11.29
CA VAL A 1228 -14.24 40.55 -10.29
C VAL A 1228 -15.02 39.41 -9.64
N ALA A 1229 -15.32 38.34 -10.38
CA ALA A 1229 -16.01 37.16 -9.87
C ALA A 1229 -15.13 36.31 -8.94
N PHE A 1230 -13.86 36.07 -9.31
CA PHE A 1230 -12.99 35.14 -8.58
C PHE A 1230 -12.19 35.77 -7.43
N LYS A 1231 -12.02 37.10 -7.42
CA LYS A 1231 -11.24 37.83 -6.41
C LYS A 1231 -11.55 37.42 -4.97
N GLN A 1232 -12.83 37.24 -4.62
CA GLN A 1232 -13.21 36.87 -3.25
C GLN A 1232 -12.86 35.42 -2.91
N CYS A 1233 -13.01 34.49 -3.86
CA CYS A 1233 -12.60 33.09 -3.70
C CYS A 1233 -11.06 32.99 -3.59
N MET A 1234 -10.31 33.72 -4.43
CA MET A 1234 -8.84 33.80 -4.34
C MET A 1234 -8.37 34.31 -2.98
N LEU A 1235 -9.03 35.32 -2.42
CA LEU A 1235 -8.72 35.84 -1.08
C LEU A 1235 -9.03 34.83 0.04
N ARG A 1236 -10.07 33.99 -0.10
CA ARG A 1236 -10.33 32.90 0.87
C ARG A 1236 -9.30 31.76 0.76
N VAL A 1237 -8.87 31.39 -0.45
CA VAL A 1237 -7.76 30.43 -0.63
C VAL A 1237 -6.45 30.98 -0.07
N LEU A 1238 -6.17 32.28 -0.26
CA LEU A 1238 -5.03 32.97 0.35
C LEU A 1238 -5.08 32.92 1.88
N GLN A 1239 -6.26 33.12 2.49
CA GLN A 1239 -6.44 32.98 3.94
C GLN A 1239 -6.14 31.56 4.43
N ILE A 1240 -6.58 30.53 3.71
CA ILE A 1240 -6.26 29.12 4.03
C ILE A 1240 -4.75 28.89 3.91
N ALA A 1241 -4.12 29.34 2.82
CA ALA A 1241 -2.68 29.22 2.60
C ALA A 1241 -1.87 29.83 3.76
N VAL A 1242 -2.27 31.01 4.25
CA VAL A 1242 -1.62 31.69 5.39
C VAL A 1242 -1.74 30.90 6.70
N HIS A 1243 -2.84 30.17 6.92
CA HIS A 1243 -2.95 29.26 8.08
C HIS A 1243 -2.10 27.99 7.90
N CYS A 1244 -2.02 27.46 6.67
CA CYS A 1244 -1.16 26.30 6.36
C CYS A 1244 0.33 26.60 6.55
N ILE A 1245 0.79 27.80 6.17
CA ILE A 1245 2.21 28.21 6.26
C ILE A 1245 2.62 28.79 7.63
N ALA A 1246 1.78 28.65 8.66
CA ALA A 1246 2.08 29.20 9.99
C ALA A 1246 3.42 28.67 10.56
N ALA A 1247 4.25 29.55 11.13
CA ALA A 1247 5.60 29.20 11.57
C ALA A 1247 5.61 28.10 12.65
N THR A 1248 4.63 28.10 13.56
CA THR A 1248 4.45 27.06 14.59
C THR A 1248 3.58 25.91 14.04
N PRO A 1249 4.07 24.65 13.99
CA PRO A 1249 3.31 23.53 13.40
C PRO A 1249 1.97 23.24 14.08
N ALA A 1250 1.88 23.46 15.39
CA ALA A 1250 0.66 23.29 16.18
C ALA A 1250 -0.47 24.25 15.76
N ASN A 1251 -0.14 25.41 15.18
CA ASN A 1251 -1.11 26.41 14.75
C ASN A 1251 -1.63 26.16 13.32
N ARG A 1252 -1.07 25.18 12.60
CA ARG A 1252 -1.53 24.80 11.26
C ARG A 1252 -2.78 23.91 11.36
N PRO A 1253 -3.74 24.01 10.42
CA PRO A 1253 -4.86 23.08 10.30
C PRO A 1253 -4.42 21.62 10.07
N THR A 1254 -5.33 20.64 10.17
CA THR A 1254 -5.11 19.30 9.58
C THR A 1254 -5.44 19.32 8.09
N MET A 1255 -4.99 18.32 7.32
CA MET A 1255 -5.36 18.27 5.90
C MET A 1255 -6.87 18.04 5.69
N LEU A 1256 -7.58 17.44 6.66
CA LEU A 1256 -9.05 17.39 6.67
C LEU A 1256 -9.68 18.79 6.83
N ASP A 1257 -9.17 19.61 7.76
CA ASP A 1257 -9.64 21.00 7.94
C ASP A 1257 -9.37 21.85 6.69
N VAL A 1258 -8.20 21.68 6.06
CA VAL A 1258 -7.83 22.34 4.80
C VAL A 1258 -8.75 21.92 3.66
N LEU A 1259 -8.96 20.61 3.49
CA LEU A 1259 -9.88 20.07 2.47
C LEU A 1259 -11.30 20.58 2.66
N LYS A 1260 -11.79 20.61 3.91
CA LYS A 1260 -13.10 21.19 4.24
C LYS A 1260 -13.15 22.67 3.87
N SER A 1261 -12.19 23.46 4.31
CA SER A 1261 -12.13 24.91 4.06
C SER A 1261 -12.06 25.24 2.57
N LEU A 1262 -11.37 24.41 1.76
CA LEU A 1262 -11.29 24.55 0.30
C LEU A 1262 -12.58 24.08 -0.42
N LYS A 1263 -13.35 23.15 0.14
CA LYS A 1263 -14.69 22.77 -0.36
C LYS A 1263 -15.76 23.84 -0.07
N GLU A 1264 -15.53 24.74 0.88
CA GLU A 1264 -16.45 25.81 1.26
C GLU A 1264 -16.27 27.11 0.42
N ILE A 1265 -15.49 27.09 -0.66
CA ILE A 1265 -15.12 28.24 -1.52
C ILE A 1265 -15.68 28.13 -2.93
#